data_AF-A0A124SC83-F1
#
_entry.id   AF-A0A124SC83-F1
#
_cell.length_a   1.000
_cell.length_b   1.000
_cell.length_c   1.000
_cell.angle_alpha   90.00
_cell.angle_beta   90.00
_cell.angle_gamma   90.00
#
_symmetry.space_group_name_H-M   'P 1'
#
loop_
_entity.id
_entity.type
_entity.pdbx_description
1 polymer ?
#
loop_
_entity_poly.entity_id
_entity_poly.type
_entity_poly.pdbx_seq_one_letter_code
_entity_poly.pdbx_strand_id
1 'polypeptide(L)'
;MHTFKSHPIIYHKHLDLNSMKELPESHAWLSPDHGSPSKASSNPDSVPVINLQDPNSMKLVGHACKTWGVFQITNHGVPANLLQDMESAGRKLFALPIQQKLKAARAPDGVSGYGVARISSFFPKLMWSEGFTIIGSVYEHARKLWPKSYTTFCNLIEEYNEEMNKLAEKLMSLMLGSLGVTMEDVQWANSNGSCPALQFNSYPACPDPERAMGLAAHTDSTLLTILHQNNTSGLQAHRDGPGWVTVPPIPGALVVNVGDLLHILSNGLYPSVLHRAVVNRTQHRLSIAYLYGPPSNVQISPLSKLTDQIHPPLFRPVTWSEYLGTKAKHFNKALSSVRLCAPLNGFVDSNDHNGLKTHNRDDRFIWESIRTDVFNAFRDYGCFEASSFVSIDLQESVHDALKQLFDLPLETKLRNTSEIAFHGYVQSPKVPLYESMGIGNPFISENVASFTDLMWPHGNAKFCESIKTYSRKLHELDVTVKKMVFESLDLENYLDEEMQSTGYLLKMMKYRAPEPNESDIGLHTHTDTNIMTILHQDEIGGLEIQTKDEEWIRIEMGSDAYIQLPVIDFSMLSYNQNPEATDHLLHWDSMKTLVLESLQKYGCFQASMDGVPPELHKSVYGAMKNLFDLPLEMKAKNKLTEMERMVKKMVFESFDLGKHLNEHMELTRYVLKLMKYRAPEPNETNLGLHAHADSGIMTVLHQNEVEGLEIQMEDEEEWLKLPTILFSDISKKDRGTLIWDSAKNQVFKALQEYGCFEASFDGVSPDLRESVFASLKQLFDLPLETKVRNVPDKIFNGYIGLAEEVPIYESLGIEDPEIFSNIMWPDGNRQFCDSMQAYTKMLTEVDEIVRMMVLESLNLEKHMDEHMELTSSLVRVNKYRMPEKDESDMGLLSHADKNVVTILHQNEVGGLEVQTKDEEWFKVKFSPNSFVVMAGESFN
;
A
#
# COMPACT_ATOMS: atom_id res chain seq x y z
N MET A 1 -38.70 14.31 16.80
CA MET A 1 -39.09 14.29 15.37
C MET A 1 -38.92 15.68 14.71
N HIS A 2 -37.76 16.33 14.89
CA HIS A 2 -37.46 17.69 14.36
C HIS A 2 -36.15 17.72 13.53
N THR A 3 -35.70 16.56 13.07
CA THR A 3 -34.32 16.30 12.59
C THR A 3 -34.01 16.82 11.19
N PHE A 4 -35.00 17.23 10.40
CA PHE A 4 -34.82 17.73 9.03
C PHE A 4 -34.75 19.26 8.91
N LYS A 5 -34.67 19.99 10.04
CA LYS A 5 -34.60 21.47 10.06
C LYS A 5 -33.41 22.07 9.30
N SER A 6 -32.31 21.34 9.15
CA SER A 6 -31.06 21.83 8.53
C SER A 6 -30.96 21.63 7.01
N HIS A 7 -31.90 20.91 6.38
CA HIS A 7 -31.91 20.65 4.93
C HIS A 7 -33.32 20.78 4.35
N PRO A 8 -33.88 22.00 4.22
CA PRO A 8 -35.22 22.20 3.67
C PRO A 8 -35.28 21.72 2.21
N ILE A 9 -36.31 20.94 1.87
CA ILE A 9 -36.60 20.57 0.48
C ILE A 9 -36.93 21.86 -0.30
N ILE A 10 -36.08 22.24 -1.25
CA ILE A 10 -36.34 23.37 -2.15
C ILE A 10 -37.53 22.97 -3.04
N TYR A 11 -38.63 23.70 -2.92
CA TYR A 11 -39.83 23.48 -3.74
C TYR A 11 -39.54 23.89 -5.18
N HIS A 12 -39.10 22.94 -6.00
CA HIS A 12 -39.17 23.08 -7.46
C HIS A 12 -40.65 23.11 -7.88
N LYS A 13 -40.98 23.83 -8.97
CA LYS A 13 -42.31 23.74 -9.59
C LYS A 13 -42.62 22.26 -9.84
N HIS A 14 -43.67 21.74 -9.20
CA HIS A 14 -44.07 20.34 -9.35
C HIS A 14 -44.38 20.06 -10.83
N LEU A 15 -43.56 19.19 -11.44
CA LEU A 15 -43.73 18.71 -12.80
C LEU A 15 -44.73 17.56 -12.81
N ASP A 16 -45.66 17.59 -13.78
CA ASP A 16 -46.52 16.43 -14.05
C ASP A 16 -45.77 15.46 -14.96
N LEU A 17 -45.05 14.53 -14.33
CA LEU A 17 -44.19 13.55 -14.99
C LEU A 17 -44.93 12.73 -16.07
N ASN A 18 -46.25 12.53 -15.95
CA ASN A 18 -47.03 11.75 -16.92
C ASN A 18 -47.27 12.49 -18.25
N SER A 19 -47.12 13.82 -18.26
CA SER A 19 -47.36 14.67 -19.43
C SER A 19 -46.10 15.03 -20.20
N MET A 20 -44.93 14.72 -19.65
CA MET A 20 -43.63 15.12 -20.18
C MET A 20 -43.25 14.27 -21.40
N LYS A 21 -42.97 14.93 -22.53
CA LYS A 21 -42.52 14.28 -23.77
C LYS A 21 -41.01 14.07 -23.84
N GLU A 22 -40.26 14.89 -23.12
CA GLU A 22 -38.80 14.90 -23.07
C GLU A 22 -38.34 14.95 -21.61
N LEU A 23 -37.16 14.39 -21.34
CA LEU A 23 -36.56 14.40 -20.02
C LEU A 23 -35.98 15.80 -19.72
N PRO A 24 -36.46 16.51 -18.68
CA PRO A 24 -35.90 17.80 -18.31
C PRO A 24 -34.47 17.68 -17.80
N GLU A 25 -33.65 18.70 -18.01
CA GLU A 25 -32.28 18.78 -17.50
C GLU A 25 -32.19 18.63 -15.96
N SER A 26 -33.23 19.02 -15.22
CA SER A 26 -33.31 18.81 -13.78
C SER A 26 -33.41 17.33 -13.37
N HIS A 27 -33.83 16.45 -14.29
CA HIS A 27 -33.97 15.01 -14.11
C HIS A 27 -33.00 14.22 -15.00
N ALA A 28 -32.10 14.90 -15.72
CA ALA A 28 -31.07 14.27 -16.54
C ALA A 28 -29.82 13.99 -15.69
N TRP A 29 -29.64 12.72 -15.33
CA TRP A 29 -28.50 12.17 -14.61
C TRP A 29 -27.38 11.87 -15.62
N LEU A 30 -26.13 12.22 -15.29
CA LEU A 30 -24.95 11.78 -16.04
C LEU A 30 -24.80 10.27 -15.81
N SER A 31 -24.62 9.50 -16.91
CA SER A 31 -24.61 8.02 -16.96
C SER A 31 -24.61 7.36 -15.58
N PRO A 32 -25.78 7.05 -15.01
CA PRO A 32 -25.88 6.57 -13.64
C PRO A 32 -25.28 5.18 -13.52
N ASP A 33 -23.98 5.05 -13.25
CA ASP A 33 -23.21 3.80 -13.13
C ASP A 33 -23.94 2.60 -13.73
N HIS A 34 -23.96 2.55 -15.07
CA HIS A 34 -24.56 1.46 -15.81
C HIS A 34 -23.56 0.31 -15.82
N GLY A 35 -23.37 -0.33 -14.66
CA GLY A 35 -22.99 -1.75 -14.67
C GLY A 35 -24.02 -2.47 -15.52
N SER A 36 -23.58 -3.11 -16.60
CA SER A 36 -24.50 -3.80 -17.52
C SER A 36 -25.30 -4.85 -16.73
N PRO A 37 -26.65 -4.81 -16.78
CA PRO A 37 -27.45 -5.75 -16.00
C PRO A 37 -27.20 -7.18 -16.52
N SER A 38 -26.73 -8.06 -15.63
CA SER A 38 -26.69 -9.49 -15.93
C SER A 38 -28.12 -9.96 -16.25
N LYS A 39 -28.32 -10.49 -17.46
CA LYS A 39 -29.63 -11.02 -17.87
C LYS A 39 -30.02 -12.16 -16.94
N ALA A 40 -31.24 -12.08 -16.40
CA ALA A 40 -31.87 -13.15 -15.63
C ALA A 40 -31.98 -14.42 -16.48
N SER A 41 -30.97 -15.27 -16.37
CA SER A 41 -31.09 -16.72 -16.57
C SER A 41 -30.94 -17.38 -15.20
N SER A 42 -31.36 -18.63 -15.07
CA SER A 42 -31.33 -19.42 -13.85
C SER A 42 -29.89 -19.66 -13.33
N ASN A 43 -29.28 -18.61 -12.80
CA ASN A 43 -27.92 -18.54 -12.27
C ASN A 43 -27.92 -18.34 -10.74
N PRO A 44 -26.85 -18.76 -10.06
CA PRO A 44 -26.59 -18.48 -8.64
C PRO A 44 -26.52 -16.97 -8.28
N ASP A 45 -26.56 -16.08 -9.27
CA ASP A 45 -26.46 -14.61 -9.12
C ASP A 45 -27.83 -13.89 -9.01
N SER A 46 -28.92 -14.61 -8.74
CA SER A 46 -30.26 -14.02 -8.63
C SER A 46 -30.72 -13.86 -7.18
N VAL A 47 -31.50 -12.80 -6.90
CA VAL A 47 -32.00 -12.50 -5.54
C VAL A 47 -32.80 -13.70 -5.01
N PRO A 48 -32.49 -14.21 -3.79
CA PRO A 48 -33.12 -15.42 -3.26
C PRO A 48 -34.63 -15.30 -3.15
N VAL A 49 -35.35 -16.40 -3.43
CA VAL A 49 -36.80 -16.49 -3.24
C VAL A 49 -37.10 -17.56 -2.20
N ILE A 50 -37.77 -17.16 -1.11
CA ILE A 50 -37.98 -18.01 0.06
C ILE A 50 -39.47 -18.27 0.26
N ASN A 51 -39.84 -19.55 0.37
CA ASN A 51 -41.18 -19.94 0.77
C ASN A 51 -41.28 -19.93 2.30
N LEU A 52 -42.12 -19.06 2.88
CA LEU A 52 -42.28 -18.94 4.34
C LEU A 52 -43.09 -20.08 5.00
N GLN A 53 -43.54 -21.07 4.22
CA GLN A 53 -44.09 -22.33 4.72
C GLN A 53 -43.06 -23.47 4.70
N ASP A 54 -41.86 -23.24 4.17
CA ASP A 54 -40.79 -24.23 4.21
C ASP A 54 -40.35 -24.49 5.67
N PRO A 55 -40.22 -25.76 6.12
CA PRO A 55 -39.72 -26.10 7.45
C PRO A 55 -38.32 -25.51 7.76
N ASN A 56 -37.50 -25.28 6.74
CA ASN A 56 -36.16 -24.68 6.84
C ASN A 56 -36.16 -23.16 6.62
N SER A 57 -37.32 -22.52 6.49
CA SER A 57 -37.45 -21.07 6.26
C SER A 57 -36.57 -20.21 7.16
N MET A 58 -36.40 -20.57 8.43
CA MET A 58 -35.50 -19.85 9.35
C MET A 58 -34.05 -19.83 8.85
N LYS A 59 -33.50 -20.99 8.45
CA LYS A 59 -32.14 -21.11 7.94
C LYS A 59 -31.99 -20.38 6.60
N LEU A 60 -32.98 -20.51 5.73
CA LEU A 60 -32.98 -19.86 4.41
C LEU A 60 -33.03 -18.33 4.53
N VAL A 61 -33.88 -17.80 5.41
CA VAL A 61 -33.96 -16.36 5.71
C VAL A 61 -32.64 -15.89 6.28
N GLY A 62 -32.08 -16.58 7.28
CA GLY A 62 -30.79 -16.24 7.86
C GLY A 62 -29.66 -16.21 6.84
N HIS A 63 -29.59 -17.21 5.96
CA HIS A 63 -28.59 -17.27 4.90
C HIS A 63 -28.75 -16.12 3.90
N ALA A 64 -29.98 -15.83 3.46
CA ALA A 64 -30.25 -14.70 2.56
C ALA A 64 -29.93 -13.35 3.21
N CYS A 65 -30.22 -13.16 4.49
CA CYS A 65 -29.81 -11.96 5.21
C CYS A 65 -28.29 -11.78 5.22
N LYS A 66 -27.51 -12.84 5.53
CA LYS A 66 -26.03 -12.77 5.59
C LYS A 66 -25.39 -12.52 4.23
N THR A 67 -25.88 -13.18 3.19
CA THR A 67 -25.22 -13.23 1.87
C THR A 67 -25.73 -12.17 0.89
N TRP A 68 -26.96 -11.71 1.07
CA TRP A 68 -27.59 -10.77 0.15
C TRP A 68 -28.12 -9.52 0.82
N GLY A 69 -28.58 -9.59 2.08
CA GLY A 69 -29.33 -8.51 2.76
C GLY A 69 -30.64 -8.09 2.07
N VAL A 70 -30.99 -8.70 0.93
CA VAL A 70 -32.25 -8.55 0.20
C VAL A 70 -32.73 -9.91 -0.32
N PHE A 71 -34.02 -10.20 -0.23
CA PHE A 71 -34.62 -11.43 -0.74
C PHE A 71 -36.11 -11.27 -1.02
N GLN A 72 -36.71 -12.20 -1.76
CA GLN A 72 -38.15 -12.27 -1.99
C GLN A 72 -38.77 -13.36 -1.14
N ILE A 73 -40.01 -13.15 -0.70
CA ILE A 73 -40.80 -14.13 0.07
C ILE A 73 -42.10 -14.47 -0.64
N THR A 74 -42.49 -15.74 -0.55
CA THR A 74 -43.76 -16.29 -1.04
C THR A 74 -44.47 -17.05 0.09
N ASN A 75 -45.78 -17.30 -0.08
CA ASN A 75 -46.62 -17.94 0.94
C ASN A 75 -46.52 -17.26 2.33
N HIS A 76 -46.44 -15.93 2.32
CA HIS A 76 -46.20 -15.10 3.51
C HIS A 76 -47.45 -14.84 4.36
N GLY A 77 -48.64 -15.21 3.89
CA GLY A 77 -49.89 -15.12 4.66
C GLY A 77 -50.71 -13.85 4.42
N VAL A 78 -50.09 -12.76 3.95
CA VAL A 78 -50.82 -11.54 3.54
C VAL A 78 -51.82 -11.86 2.40
N PRO A 79 -53.11 -11.48 2.52
CA PRO A 79 -54.11 -11.78 1.49
C PRO A 79 -53.82 -11.11 0.14
N ALA A 80 -53.94 -11.87 -0.95
CA ALA A 80 -53.64 -11.37 -2.30
C ALA A 80 -54.59 -10.24 -2.76
N ASN A 81 -55.86 -10.28 -2.35
CA ASN A 81 -56.83 -9.22 -2.60
C ASN A 81 -56.42 -7.92 -1.91
N LEU A 82 -55.90 -7.99 -0.68
CA LEU A 82 -55.44 -6.82 0.06
C LEU A 82 -54.25 -6.15 -0.64
N LEU A 83 -53.30 -6.92 -1.17
CA LEU A 83 -52.20 -6.39 -2.00
C LEU A 83 -52.72 -5.68 -3.26
N GLN A 84 -53.69 -6.27 -3.95
CA GLN A 84 -54.32 -5.68 -5.15
C GLN A 84 -55.09 -4.40 -4.83
N ASP A 85 -55.83 -4.37 -3.72
CA ASP A 85 -56.57 -3.21 -3.27
C ASP A 85 -55.63 -2.06 -2.89
N MET A 86 -54.50 -2.37 -2.25
CA MET A 86 -53.43 -1.41 -1.96
C MET A 86 -52.79 -0.85 -3.23
N GLU A 87 -52.52 -1.70 -4.24
CA GLU A 87 -52.05 -1.25 -5.55
C GLU A 87 -53.07 -0.30 -6.22
N SER A 88 -54.36 -0.67 -6.19
CA SER A 88 -55.47 0.13 -6.73
C SER A 88 -55.58 1.49 -6.02
N ALA A 89 -55.43 1.51 -4.70
CA ALA A 89 -55.44 2.73 -3.89
C ALA A 89 -54.26 3.64 -4.22
N GLY A 90 -53.06 3.08 -4.39
CA GLY A 90 -51.87 3.84 -4.84
C GLY A 90 -52.07 4.44 -6.24
N ARG A 91 -52.61 3.69 -7.20
CA ARG A 91 -52.95 4.23 -8.53
C ARG A 91 -53.95 5.38 -8.46
N LYS A 92 -55.02 5.24 -7.67
CA LYS A 92 -56.02 6.29 -7.45
C LYS A 92 -55.40 7.54 -6.83
N LEU A 93 -54.49 7.38 -5.86
CA LEU A 93 -53.78 8.48 -5.21
C LEU A 93 -52.94 9.29 -6.22
N PHE A 94 -52.08 8.62 -7.00
CA PHE A 94 -51.18 9.32 -7.92
C PHE A 94 -51.86 9.86 -9.18
N ALA A 95 -53.02 9.30 -9.55
CA ALA A 95 -53.87 9.81 -10.62
C ALA A 95 -54.64 11.09 -10.25
N LEU A 96 -54.66 11.50 -8.98
CA LEU A 96 -55.27 12.76 -8.59
C LEU A 96 -54.54 13.95 -9.24
N PRO A 97 -55.27 15.04 -9.60
CA PRO A 97 -54.66 16.27 -10.06
C PRO A 97 -53.63 16.79 -9.04
N ILE A 98 -52.53 17.38 -9.53
CA ILE A 98 -51.43 17.87 -8.66
C ILE A 98 -51.93 18.81 -7.55
N GLN A 99 -52.88 19.69 -7.85
CA GLN A 99 -53.49 20.60 -6.87
C GLN A 99 -54.20 19.85 -5.73
N GLN A 100 -54.76 18.68 -6.00
CA GLN A 100 -55.39 17.84 -4.99
C GLN A 100 -54.35 17.09 -4.16
N LYS A 101 -53.32 16.51 -4.81
CA LYS A 101 -52.20 15.85 -4.11
C LYS A 101 -51.49 16.79 -3.14
N LEU A 102 -51.27 18.05 -3.55
CA LEU A 102 -50.63 19.08 -2.73
C LEU A 102 -51.42 19.50 -1.49
N LYS A 103 -52.72 19.19 -1.39
CA LYS A 103 -53.47 19.41 -0.14
C LYS A 103 -52.96 18.54 1.00
N ALA A 104 -52.37 17.39 0.69
CA ALA A 104 -51.68 16.54 1.63
C ALA A 104 -50.17 16.61 1.46
N ALA A 105 -49.63 17.74 0.97
CA ALA A 105 -48.19 17.94 0.86
C ALA A 105 -47.53 17.79 2.24
N ARG A 106 -46.38 17.11 2.23
CA ARG A 106 -45.51 16.96 3.40
C ARG A 106 -45.02 18.36 3.81
N ALA A 107 -45.14 18.69 5.11
CA ALA A 107 -44.57 19.92 5.64
C ALA A 107 -43.03 19.91 5.49
N PRO A 108 -42.35 21.07 5.38
CA PRO A 108 -40.89 21.13 5.20
C PRO A 108 -40.10 20.34 6.26
N ASP A 109 -40.57 20.31 7.51
CA ASP A 109 -40.01 19.56 8.62
C ASP A 109 -40.77 18.26 8.95
N GLY A 110 -41.94 18.06 8.33
CA GLY A 110 -42.80 16.90 8.53
C GLY A 110 -42.35 15.67 7.75
N VAL A 111 -42.64 14.47 8.25
CA VAL A 111 -42.24 13.18 7.67
C VAL A 111 -43.33 12.52 6.81
N SER A 112 -44.59 12.90 7.03
CA SER A 112 -45.78 12.29 6.46
C SER A 112 -46.40 13.22 5.41
N GLY A 113 -46.93 12.67 4.32
CA GLY A 113 -47.59 13.40 3.23
C GLY A 113 -46.98 13.17 1.84
N TYR A 114 -47.57 13.85 0.85
CA TYR A 114 -47.16 13.86 -0.55
C TYR A 114 -45.90 14.71 -0.76
N GLY A 115 -44.98 14.23 -1.58
CA GLY A 115 -43.83 15.02 -2.02
C GLY A 115 -42.76 14.19 -2.70
N VAL A 116 -41.65 14.85 -3.02
CA VAL A 116 -40.46 14.18 -3.56
C VAL A 116 -39.82 13.28 -2.50
N ALA A 117 -39.02 12.31 -2.96
CA ALA A 117 -38.23 11.47 -2.07
C ALA A 117 -37.31 12.35 -1.21
N ARG A 118 -37.23 12.08 0.09
CA ARG A 118 -36.43 12.91 1.02
C ARG A 118 -34.94 12.88 0.70
N ILE A 119 -34.46 11.77 0.17
CA ILE A 119 -33.06 11.63 -0.24
C ILE A 119 -32.70 12.57 -1.40
N SER A 120 -33.68 13.14 -2.11
CA SER A 120 -33.43 14.01 -3.26
C SER A 120 -32.57 15.22 -2.91
N SER A 121 -32.56 15.69 -1.66
CA SER A 121 -31.70 16.81 -1.23
C SER A 121 -30.20 16.49 -1.25
N PHE A 122 -29.81 15.21 -1.30
CA PHE A 122 -28.42 14.78 -1.38
C PHE A 122 -27.89 14.68 -2.81
N PHE A 123 -28.76 14.88 -3.80
CA PHE A 123 -28.40 14.72 -5.20
C PHE A 123 -28.59 16.03 -5.96
N PRO A 124 -27.70 16.35 -6.92
CA PRO A 124 -27.82 17.56 -7.73
C PRO A 124 -28.97 17.49 -8.75
N LYS A 125 -29.55 16.30 -8.95
CA LYS A 125 -30.61 16.01 -9.92
C LYS A 125 -31.83 15.44 -9.21
N LEU A 126 -33.01 15.73 -9.76
CA LEU A 126 -34.30 15.26 -9.25
C LEU A 126 -34.58 13.83 -9.71
N MET A 127 -35.35 13.12 -8.88
CA MET A 127 -35.79 11.76 -9.14
C MET A 127 -37.02 11.75 -10.06
N TRP A 128 -37.11 10.77 -10.95
CA TRP A 128 -38.28 10.49 -11.78
C TRP A 128 -39.33 9.68 -11.00
N SER A 129 -39.82 10.24 -9.90
CA SER A 129 -40.82 9.60 -9.05
C SER A 129 -41.66 10.59 -8.26
N GLU A 130 -42.84 10.11 -7.86
CA GLU A 130 -43.70 10.75 -6.88
C GLU A 130 -43.83 9.85 -5.64
N GLY A 131 -43.87 10.46 -4.45
CA GLY A 131 -43.94 9.73 -3.19
C GLY A 131 -45.09 10.21 -2.29
N PHE A 132 -45.62 9.29 -1.48
CA PHE A 132 -46.56 9.60 -0.40
C PHE A 132 -46.28 8.75 0.83
N THR A 133 -45.90 9.42 1.92
CA THR A 133 -45.55 8.76 3.19
C THR A 133 -46.72 8.85 4.16
N ILE A 134 -47.02 7.76 4.86
CA ILE A 134 -47.97 7.72 5.97
C ILE A 134 -47.21 7.27 7.21
N ILE A 135 -47.15 8.16 8.20
CA ILE A 135 -46.65 7.85 9.55
C ILE A 135 -47.73 8.24 10.54
N GLY A 136 -48.07 7.33 11.46
CA GLY A 136 -49.17 7.51 12.39
C GLY A 136 -50.53 7.51 11.70
N SER A 137 -51.41 8.45 12.06
CA SER A 137 -52.78 8.47 11.54
C SER A 137 -52.86 8.91 10.07
N VAL A 138 -53.42 8.05 9.22
CA VAL A 138 -53.73 8.33 7.81
C VAL A 138 -54.88 9.33 7.63
N TYR A 139 -55.71 9.50 8.66
CA TYR A 139 -56.95 10.27 8.61
C TYR A 139 -56.75 11.72 8.13
N GLU A 140 -55.73 12.42 8.63
CA GLU A 140 -55.52 13.84 8.32
C GLU A 140 -55.24 14.08 6.84
N HIS A 141 -54.40 13.25 6.22
CA HIS A 141 -54.10 13.35 4.80
C HIS A 141 -55.24 12.85 3.94
N ALA A 142 -55.84 11.71 4.30
CA ALA A 142 -56.94 11.13 3.57
C ALA A 142 -58.15 12.07 3.50
N ARG A 143 -58.49 12.78 4.59
CA ARG A 143 -59.59 13.75 4.61
C ARG A 143 -59.34 14.95 3.69
N LYS A 144 -58.08 15.37 3.54
CA LYS A 144 -57.69 16.47 2.63
C LYS A 144 -57.77 16.02 1.16
N LEU A 145 -57.40 14.76 0.88
CA LEU A 145 -57.38 14.16 -0.46
C LEU A 145 -58.78 13.71 -0.95
N TRP A 146 -59.59 13.13 -0.07
CA TRP A 146 -60.91 12.60 -0.39
C TRP A 146 -61.96 13.00 0.67
N PRO A 147 -62.39 14.27 0.72
CA PRO A 147 -63.27 14.77 1.78
C PRO A 147 -64.59 13.99 1.97
N LYS A 148 -65.07 13.30 0.92
CA LYS A 148 -66.34 12.55 0.92
C LYS A 148 -66.19 11.03 1.06
N SER A 149 -64.98 10.49 1.01
CA SER A 149 -64.75 9.03 0.93
C SER A 149 -63.41 8.58 1.56
N TYR A 150 -62.86 9.37 2.49
CA TYR A 150 -61.56 9.08 3.09
C TYR A 150 -61.57 7.82 3.96
N THR A 151 -62.71 7.44 4.55
CA THR A 151 -62.83 6.29 5.46
C THR A 151 -62.47 4.97 4.78
N THR A 152 -62.87 4.77 3.52
CA THR A 152 -62.51 3.56 2.77
C THR A 152 -61.00 3.43 2.60
N PHE A 153 -60.31 4.54 2.32
CA PHE A 153 -58.84 4.53 2.24
C PHE A 153 -58.22 4.28 3.62
N CYS A 154 -58.71 4.94 4.67
CA CYS A 154 -58.20 4.73 6.03
C CYS A 154 -58.31 3.27 6.48
N ASN A 155 -59.50 2.67 6.34
CA ASN A 155 -59.75 1.29 6.75
C ASN A 155 -58.84 0.30 6.00
N LEU A 156 -58.61 0.53 4.71
CA LEU A 156 -57.71 -0.30 3.90
C LEU A 156 -56.25 -0.20 4.38
N ILE A 157 -55.77 1.01 4.69
CA ILE A 157 -54.42 1.20 5.24
C ILE A 157 -54.28 0.55 6.62
N GLU A 158 -55.32 0.63 7.45
CA GLU A 158 -55.35 -0.02 8.78
C GLU A 158 -55.29 -1.54 8.66
N GLU A 159 -56.13 -2.15 7.80
CA GLU A 159 -56.11 -3.59 7.53
C GLU A 159 -54.74 -4.05 6.98
N TYR A 160 -54.16 -3.30 6.03
CA TYR A 160 -52.83 -3.58 5.52
C TYR A 160 -51.74 -3.49 6.60
N ASN A 161 -51.80 -2.47 7.45
CA ASN A 161 -50.82 -2.31 8.53
C ASN A 161 -50.87 -3.45 9.54
N GLU A 162 -52.06 -3.97 9.86
CA GLU A 162 -52.23 -5.12 10.75
C GLU A 162 -51.58 -6.38 10.18
N GLU A 163 -51.86 -6.72 8.93
CA GLU A 163 -51.29 -7.90 8.27
C GLU A 163 -49.77 -7.79 8.06
N MET A 164 -49.29 -6.60 7.70
CA MET A 164 -47.86 -6.35 7.53
C MET A 164 -47.11 -6.34 8.86
N ASN A 165 -47.72 -5.89 9.96
CA ASN A 165 -47.10 -5.97 11.29
C ASN A 165 -46.92 -7.43 11.73
N LYS A 166 -47.94 -8.28 11.55
CA LYS A 166 -47.85 -9.73 11.82
C LYS A 166 -46.73 -10.37 11.00
N LEU A 167 -46.63 -10.02 9.72
CA LEU A 167 -45.57 -10.52 8.84
C LEU A 167 -44.17 -10.04 9.28
N ALA A 168 -44.03 -8.76 9.63
CA ALA A 168 -42.76 -8.20 10.09
C ALA A 168 -42.28 -8.86 11.39
N GLU A 169 -43.16 -9.10 12.35
CA GLU A 169 -42.86 -9.84 13.59
C GLU A 169 -42.40 -11.28 13.30
N LYS A 170 -43.08 -11.98 12.38
CA LYS A 170 -42.68 -13.31 11.93
C LYS A 170 -41.29 -13.30 11.30
N LEU A 171 -41.00 -12.34 10.42
CA LEU A 171 -39.70 -12.21 9.77
C LEU A 171 -38.59 -11.89 10.78
N MET A 172 -38.82 -10.95 11.70
CA MET A 172 -37.89 -10.65 12.79
C MET A 172 -37.57 -11.89 13.62
N SER A 173 -38.58 -12.69 13.97
CA SER A 173 -38.39 -13.95 14.70
C SER A 173 -37.53 -14.95 13.92
N LEU A 174 -37.75 -15.12 12.61
CA LEU A 174 -36.95 -16.01 11.77
C LEU A 174 -35.50 -15.52 11.62
N MET A 175 -35.31 -14.21 11.40
CA MET A 175 -33.99 -13.58 11.29
C MET A 175 -33.20 -13.78 12.58
N LEU A 176 -33.72 -13.32 13.73
CA LEU A 176 -33.04 -13.46 15.02
C LEU A 176 -32.81 -14.92 15.40
N GLY A 177 -33.79 -15.79 15.17
CA GLY A 177 -33.68 -17.23 15.45
C GLY A 177 -32.53 -17.89 14.70
N SER A 178 -32.27 -17.46 13.46
CA SER A 178 -31.15 -17.98 12.67
C SER A 178 -29.76 -17.51 13.15
N LEU A 179 -29.72 -16.47 14.00
CA LEU A 179 -28.53 -16.01 14.72
C LEU A 179 -28.41 -16.64 16.12
N GLY A 180 -29.30 -17.56 16.49
CA GLY A 180 -29.34 -18.16 17.83
C GLY A 180 -29.90 -17.23 18.90
N VAL A 181 -30.61 -16.18 18.49
CA VAL A 181 -31.20 -15.16 19.38
C VAL A 181 -32.71 -15.24 19.34
N THR A 182 -33.37 -14.87 20.44
CA THR A 182 -34.84 -14.91 20.53
C THR A 182 -35.41 -13.50 20.58
N MET A 183 -36.72 -13.35 20.31
CA MET A 183 -37.40 -12.06 20.49
C MET A 183 -37.36 -11.56 21.95
N GLU A 184 -37.21 -12.47 22.92
CA GLU A 184 -37.09 -12.15 24.35
C GLU A 184 -35.77 -11.44 24.67
N ASP A 185 -34.72 -11.71 23.89
CA ASP A 185 -33.43 -11.03 24.00
C ASP A 185 -33.49 -9.57 23.51
N VAL A 186 -34.53 -9.22 22.77
CA VAL A 186 -34.81 -7.86 22.29
C VAL A 186 -35.77 -7.19 23.27
N GLN A 187 -35.24 -6.67 24.38
CA GLN A 187 -36.03 -6.18 25.53
C GLN A 187 -37.14 -5.17 25.15
N TRP A 188 -36.92 -4.35 24.11
CA TRP A 188 -37.90 -3.37 23.63
C TRP A 188 -38.97 -3.94 22.69
N ALA A 189 -38.75 -5.12 22.08
CA ALA A 189 -39.74 -5.74 21.20
C ALA A 189 -40.99 -6.21 21.97
N ASN A 190 -40.85 -6.47 23.27
CA ASN A 190 -41.95 -6.84 24.17
C ASN A 190 -42.79 -5.64 24.65
N SER A 191 -42.35 -4.40 24.37
CA SER A 191 -43.09 -3.18 24.72
C SER A 191 -43.90 -2.73 23.50
N ASN A 192 -45.17 -3.15 23.42
CA ASN A 192 -46.16 -2.82 22.37
C ASN A 192 -45.93 -1.46 21.66
N GLY A 193 -45.14 -1.45 20.59
CA GLY A 193 -44.86 -0.21 19.86
C GLY A 193 -43.91 -0.35 18.68
N SER A 194 -44.28 -1.09 17.63
CA SER A 194 -43.67 -0.77 16.33
C SER A 194 -44.19 0.60 15.86
N CYS A 195 -43.34 1.40 15.23
CA CYS A 195 -43.77 2.67 14.62
C CYS A 195 -43.57 2.60 13.10
N PRO A 196 -44.35 1.77 12.39
CA PRO A 196 -44.13 1.57 10.97
C PRO A 196 -44.45 2.83 10.18
N ALA A 197 -43.75 3.00 9.08
CA ALA A 197 -44.08 4.00 8.06
C ALA A 197 -44.48 3.28 6.77
N LEU A 198 -45.51 3.79 6.09
CA LEU A 198 -45.92 3.28 4.79
C LEU A 198 -45.56 4.28 3.71
N GLN A 199 -44.80 3.86 2.71
CA GLN A 199 -44.32 4.70 1.63
C GLN A 199 -44.85 4.19 0.28
N PHE A 200 -45.76 4.96 -0.32
CA PHE A 200 -46.17 4.74 -1.71
C PHE A 200 -45.20 5.45 -2.65
N ASN A 201 -44.70 4.74 -3.66
CA ASN A 201 -43.85 5.28 -4.70
C ASN A 201 -44.45 5.01 -6.08
N SER A 202 -44.47 6.05 -6.91
CA SER A 202 -44.96 6.00 -8.29
C SER A 202 -43.85 6.43 -9.23
N TYR A 203 -43.55 5.58 -10.22
CA TYR A 203 -42.53 5.79 -11.23
C TYR A 203 -43.19 5.76 -12.62
N PRO A 204 -43.64 6.91 -13.14
CA PRO A 204 -44.22 7.00 -14.48
C PRO A 204 -43.25 6.54 -15.56
N ALA A 205 -43.79 6.16 -16.73
CA ALA A 205 -42.96 5.88 -17.90
C ALA A 205 -42.10 7.11 -18.24
N CYS A 206 -40.81 6.87 -18.51
CA CYS A 206 -39.83 7.94 -18.74
C CYS A 206 -39.45 8.02 -20.24
N PRO A 207 -39.46 9.20 -20.87
CA PRO A 207 -39.07 9.34 -22.27
C PRO A 207 -37.60 8.95 -22.53
N ASP A 208 -36.73 9.14 -21.54
CA ASP A 208 -35.30 8.85 -21.64
C ASP A 208 -34.80 8.13 -20.36
N PRO A 209 -35.12 6.84 -20.19
CA PRO A 209 -34.85 6.11 -18.95
C PRO A 209 -33.36 5.90 -18.66
N GLU A 210 -32.49 5.93 -19.66
CA GLU A 210 -31.04 5.74 -19.50
C GLU A 210 -30.38 6.93 -18.79
N ARG A 211 -31.00 8.11 -18.90
CA ARG A 211 -30.56 9.37 -18.27
C ARG A 211 -31.44 9.77 -17.08
N ALA A 212 -32.34 8.91 -16.60
CA ALA A 212 -33.23 9.21 -15.49
C ALA A 212 -33.07 8.19 -14.36
N MET A 213 -33.21 8.66 -13.11
CA MET A 213 -33.20 7.80 -11.92
C MET A 213 -34.54 7.88 -11.21
N GLY A 214 -35.20 6.75 -10.96
CA GLY A 214 -36.48 6.70 -10.27
C GLY A 214 -36.33 6.97 -8.78
N LEU A 215 -35.39 6.27 -8.14
CA LEU A 215 -34.94 6.51 -6.77
C LEU A 215 -33.46 6.13 -6.70
N ALA A 216 -32.59 7.08 -6.32
CA ALA A 216 -31.16 6.83 -6.31
C ALA A 216 -30.71 5.79 -5.27
N ALA A 217 -29.48 5.33 -5.43
CA ALA A 217 -28.82 4.39 -4.53
C ALA A 217 -28.85 4.88 -3.08
N HIS A 218 -29.39 4.05 -2.19
CA HIS A 218 -29.46 4.31 -0.76
C HIS A 218 -29.63 2.99 0.02
N THR A 219 -29.48 3.07 1.34
CA THR A 219 -29.96 2.04 2.27
C THR A 219 -31.12 2.54 3.11
N ASP A 220 -31.91 1.60 3.62
CA ASP A 220 -33.07 1.89 4.45
C ASP A 220 -32.67 2.08 5.91
N SER A 221 -33.15 3.16 6.54
CA SER A 221 -32.87 3.45 7.95
C SER A 221 -33.79 2.68 8.93
N THR A 222 -34.27 1.50 8.54
CA THR A 222 -35.25 0.67 9.26
C THR A 222 -34.59 -0.54 9.94
N LEU A 223 -35.36 -1.38 10.63
CA LEU A 223 -34.92 -2.75 10.94
C LEU A 223 -35.05 -3.61 9.67
N LEU A 224 -36.23 -3.62 9.08
CA LEU A 224 -36.45 -4.25 7.79
C LEU A 224 -37.50 -3.48 7.00
N THR A 225 -37.43 -3.61 5.67
CA THR A 225 -38.42 -3.06 4.75
C THR A 225 -39.10 -4.22 4.03
N ILE A 226 -40.44 -4.22 4.01
CA ILE A 226 -41.23 -5.17 3.21
C ILE A 226 -41.89 -4.41 2.07
N LEU A 227 -41.48 -4.71 0.84
CA LEU A 227 -41.87 -4.00 -0.35
C LEU A 227 -42.82 -4.86 -1.18
N HIS A 228 -44.03 -4.34 -1.40
CA HIS A 228 -44.90 -4.78 -2.48
C HIS A 228 -44.57 -3.98 -3.75
N GLN A 229 -44.45 -4.67 -4.88
CA GLN A 229 -44.27 -4.04 -6.19
C GLN A 229 -45.22 -4.68 -7.20
N ASN A 230 -45.71 -3.88 -8.15
CA ASN A 230 -46.49 -4.41 -9.26
C ASN A 230 -45.60 -5.24 -10.21
N ASN A 231 -46.18 -5.83 -11.26
CA ASN A 231 -45.46 -6.69 -12.22
C ASN A 231 -44.49 -5.93 -13.15
N THR A 232 -44.04 -4.72 -12.79
CA THR A 232 -43.09 -3.92 -13.56
C THR A 232 -41.73 -3.90 -12.86
N SER A 233 -40.69 -4.34 -13.56
CA SER A 233 -39.32 -4.34 -13.04
C SER A 233 -38.79 -2.92 -12.80
N GLY A 234 -37.83 -2.79 -11.88
CA GLY A 234 -37.16 -1.52 -11.64
C GLY A 234 -36.34 -1.46 -10.35
N LEU A 235 -36.61 -2.33 -9.37
CA LEU A 235 -35.74 -2.43 -8.20
C LEU A 235 -34.42 -3.09 -8.59
N GLN A 236 -33.30 -2.48 -8.19
CA GLN A 236 -31.97 -3.05 -8.30
C GLN A 236 -31.29 -3.01 -6.92
N ALA A 237 -30.61 -4.10 -6.57
CA ALA A 237 -29.76 -4.19 -5.38
C ALA A 237 -28.29 -4.29 -5.82
N HIS A 238 -27.41 -3.64 -5.08
CA HIS A 238 -25.98 -3.69 -5.34
C HIS A 238 -25.38 -4.95 -4.71
N ARG A 239 -24.45 -5.58 -5.43
CA ARG A 239 -23.69 -6.73 -4.95
C ARG A 239 -22.23 -6.57 -5.35
N ASP A 240 -21.32 -6.83 -4.42
CA ASP A 240 -19.89 -6.79 -4.67
C ASP A 240 -19.52 -7.82 -5.73
N GLY A 241 -18.78 -7.39 -6.76
CA GLY A 241 -18.52 -8.17 -7.98
C GLY A 241 -19.53 -7.86 -9.09
N PRO A 242 -20.74 -8.47 -9.11
CA PRO A 242 -21.72 -8.29 -10.20
C PRO A 242 -22.26 -6.86 -10.36
N GLY A 243 -22.11 -6.00 -9.35
CA GLY A 243 -22.64 -4.64 -9.33
C GLY A 243 -24.16 -4.62 -9.14
N TRP A 244 -24.89 -3.88 -9.98
CA TRP A 244 -26.34 -3.70 -9.85
C TRP A 244 -27.13 -4.91 -10.39
N VAL A 245 -27.72 -5.70 -9.49
CA VAL A 245 -28.58 -6.85 -9.79
C VAL A 245 -30.05 -6.44 -9.79
N THR A 246 -30.78 -6.75 -10.86
CA THR A 246 -32.22 -6.45 -10.94
C THR A 246 -33.04 -7.48 -10.17
N VAL A 247 -33.98 -7.01 -9.33
CA VAL A 247 -34.91 -7.87 -8.58
C VAL A 247 -36.13 -8.15 -9.46
N PRO A 248 -36.30 -9.36 -10.01
CA PRO A 248 -37.41 -9.66 -10.90
C PRO A 248 -38.74 -9.64 -10.13
N PRO A 249 -39.78 -8.94 -10.62
CA PRO A 249 -41.07 -8.94 -9.95
C PRO A 249 -41.74 -10.32 -10.07
N ILE A 250 -42.03 -10.95 -8.94
CA ILE A 250 -42.76 -12.22 -8.87
C ILE A 250 -44.20 -11.93 -8.42
N PRO A 251 -45.23 -12.31 -9.19
CA PRO A 251 -46.63 -12.08 -8.81
C PRO A 251 -46.96 -12.62 -7.42
N GLY A 252 -47.46 -11.75 -6.55
CA GLY A 252 -47.84 -12.12 -5.18
C GLY A 252 -46.66 -12.35 -4.22
N ALA A 253 -45.41 -12.13 -4.64
CA ALA A 253 -44.27 -12.10 -3.74
C ALA A 253 -44.07 -10.70 -3.14
N LEU A 254 -43.37 -10.65 -2.00
CA LEU A 254 -42.91 -9.43 -1.37
C LEU A 254 -41.37 -9.43 -1.33
N VAL A 255 -40.75 -8.28 -1.50
CA VAL A 255 -39.29 -8.12 -1.30
C VAL A 255 -39.03 -7.71 0.14
N VAL A 256 -38.01 -8.28 0.77
CA VAL A 256 -37.57 -7.93 2.12
C VAL A 256 -36.14 -7.41 2.03
N ASN A 257 -35.91 -6.21 2.56
CA ASN A 257 -34.57 -5.63 2.71
C ASN A 257 -34.21 -5.55 4.20
N VAL A 258 -32.95 -5.89 4.52
CA VAL A 258 -32.33 -5.57 5.81
C VAL A 258 -32.03 -4.08 5.85
N GLY A 259 -32.46 -3.40 6.92
CA GLY A 259 -32.19 -1.99 7.14
C GLY A 259 -31.02 -1.75 8.09
N ASP A 260 -30.54 -0.51 8.11
CA ASP A 260 -29.40 -0.04 8.90
C ASP A 260 -29.54 -0.37 10.40
N LEU A 261 -30.75 -0.32 10.97
CA LEU A 261 -30.93 -0.64 12.40
C LEU A 261 -30.79 -2.13 12.68
N LEU A 262 -31.19 -3.00 11.75
CA LEU A 262 -31.00 -4.45 11.93
C LEU A 262 -29.54 -4.84 11.67
N HIS A 263 -28.85 -4.12 10.79
CA HIS A 263 -27.40 -4.21 10.66
C HIS A 263 -26.69 -3.90 11.99
N ILE A 264 -27.07 -2.80 12.65
CA ILE A 264 -26.57 -2.44 13.98
C ILE A 264 -26.93 -3.50 15.03
N LEU A 265 -28.20 -3.92 15.08
CA LEU A 265 -28.71 -4.89 16.06
C LEU A 265 -27.99 -6.25 15.95
N SER A 266 -27.70 -6.69 14.73
CA SER A 266 -27.01 -7.95 14.43
C SER A 266 -25.48 -7.87 14.53
N ASN A 267 -24.94 -6.74 14.99
CA ASN A 267 -23.50 -6.49 15.05
C ASN A 267 -22.81 -6.63 13.68
N GLY A 268 -23.45 -6.20 12.59
CA GLY A 268 -22.91 -6.28 11.23
C GLY A 268 -23.11 -7.61 10.51
N LEU A 269 -23.61 -8.66 11.18
CA LEU A 269 -23.81 -9.99 10.59
C LEU A 269 -24.83 -10.00 9.45
N TYR A 270 -25.79 -9.07 9.45
CA TYR A 270 -26.72 -8.86 8.35
C TYR A 270 -26.42 -7.54 7.63
N PRO A 271 -25.82 -7.56 6.43
CA PRO A 271 -25.52 -6.36 5.67
C PRO A 271 -26.79 -5.59 5.28
N SER A 272 -26.74 -4.26 5.43
CA SER A 272 -27.72 -3.33 4.86
C SER A 272 -27.25 -2.93 3.46
N VAL A 273 -28.05 -3.23 2.44
CA VAL A 273 -27.59 -3.24 1.04
C VAL A 273 -28.05 -2.02 0.27
N LEU A 274 -27.13 -1.41 -0.49
CA LEU A 274 -27.46 -0.35 -1.43
C LEU A 274 -28.49 -0.85 -2.46
N HIS A 275 -29.57 -0.11 -2.60
CA HIS A 275 -30.57 -0.39 -3.61
C HIS A 275 -31.06 0.90 -4.28
N ARG A 276 -31.48 0.77 -5.54
CA ARG A 276 -32.01 1.86 -6.36
C ARG A 276 -33.26 1.42 -7.12
N ALA A 277 -34.04 2.38 -7.58
CA ALA A 277 -35.15 2.13 -8.49
C ALA A 277 -34.89 2.80 -9.84
N VAL A 278 -34.69 2.00 -10.88
CA VAL A 278 -34.60 2.48 -12.26
C VAL A 278 -36.00 2.61 -12.87
N VAL A 279 -36.09 3.47 -13.88
CA VAL A 279 -37.33 3.71 -14.63
C VAL A 279 -37.24 3.07 -16.01
N ASN A 280 -38.37 2.95 -16.68
CA ASN A 280 -38.42 2.38 -18.02
C ASN A 280 -39.32 3.25 -18.92
N ARG A 281 -39.23 3.03 -20.24
CA ARG A 281 -39.92 3.85 -21.24
C ARG A 281 -41.40 3.50 -21.44
N THR A 282 -41.87 2.35 -20.98
CA THR A 282 -43.14 1.76 -21.48
C THR A 282 -44.19 1.53 -20.40
N GLN A 283 -43.79 1.28 -19.16
CA GLN A 283 -44.65 0.80 -18.09
C GLN A 283 -44.50 1.64 -16.83
N HIS A 284 -45.63 2.02 -16.25
CA HIS A 284 -45.71 2.66 -14.94
C HIS A 284 -45.45 1.63 -13.84
N ARG A 285 -44.37 1.82 -13.08
CA ARG A 285 -44.07 1.03 -11.89
C ARG A 285 -44.66 1.68 -10.64
N LEU A 286 -45.31 0.87 -9.81
CA LEU A 286 -45.82 1.27 -8.50
C LEU A 286 -45.21 0.34 -7.45
N SER A 287 -44.80 0.91 -6.31
CA SER A 287 -44.37 0.12 -5.17
C SER A 287 -44.85 0.71 -3.85
N ILE A 288 -45.05 -0.15 -2.86
CA ILE A 288 -45.53 0.19 -1.52
C ILE A 288 -44.55 -0.42 -0.53
N ALA A 289 -43.75 0.41 0.12
CA ALA A 289 -42.77 -0.02 1.11
C ALA A 289 -43.35 0.13 2.52
N TYR A 290 -43.41 -0.99 3.24
CA TYR A 290 -43.71 -1.03 4.67
C TYR A 290 -42.39 -1.01 5.44
N LEU A 291 -42.11 0.12 6.08
CA LEU A 291 -40.86 0.42 6.77
C LEU A 291 -41.02 0.06 8.26
N TYR A 292 -40.48 -1.08 8.67
CA TYR A 292 -40.61 -1.59 10.04
C TYR A 292 -39.44 -1.15 10.91
N GLY A 293 -39.72 -0.52 12.04
CA GLY A 293 -38.71 -0.02 12.97
C GLY A 293 -39.22 0.07 14.41
N PRO A 294 -38.31 0.28 15.37
CA PRO A 294 -38.63 0.32 16.79
C PRO A 294 -39.41 1.60 17.16
N PRO A 295 -39.90 1.76 18.40
CA PRO A 295 -40.32 3.09 18.87
C PRO A 295 -39.20 4.12 18.72
N SER A 296 -39.54 5.38 18.45
CA SER A 296 -38.53 6.42 18.12
C SER A 296 -37.51 6.72 19.22
N ASN A 297 -37.84 6.39 20.48
CA ASN A 297 -37.04 6.63 21.68
C ASN A 297 -36.28 5.39 22.19
N VAL A 298 -36.50 4.22 21.56
CA VAL A 298 -35.81 2.98 21.93
C VAL A 298 -34.39 3.02 21.38
N GLN A 299 -33.44 2.60 22.22
CA GLN A 299 -32.04 2.41 21.81
C GLN A 299 -31.87 1.05 21.15
N ILE A 300 -31.26 1.06 19.97
CA ILE A 300 -30.80 -0.08 19.21
C ILE A 300 -29.29 -0.16 19.37
N SER A 301 -28.80 -1.34 19.76
CA SER A 301 -27.38 -1.65 19.93
C SER A 301 -27.13 -3.10 19.50
N PRO A 302 -25.88 -3.48 19.23
CA PRO A 302 -25.51 -4.89 19.08
C PRO A 302 -26.07 -5.75 20.22
N LEU A 303 -26.68 -6.87 19.87
CA LEU A 303 -27.20 -7.82 20.87
C LEU A 303 -26.05 -8.45 21.63
N SER A 304 -26.14 -8.49 22.96
CA SER A 304 -25.07 -9.00 23.83
C SER A 304 -24.70 -10.46 23.54
N LYS A 305 -25.65 -11.28 23.08
CA LYS A 305 -25.41 -12.67 22.65
C LYS A 305 -24.61 -12.80 21.35
N LEU A 306 -24.46 -11.71 20.60
CA LEU A 306 -23.72 -11.63 19.34
C LEU A 306 -22.39 -10.86 19.50
N THR A 307 -22.01 -10.57 20.75
CA THR A 307 -20.79 -9.83 21.07
C THR A 307 -20.02 -10.56 22.15
N ASP A 308 -18.70 -10.60 22.04
CA ASP A 308 -17.80 -11.16 23.05
C ASP A 308 -16.44 -10.43 23.02
N GLN A 309 -15.40 -10.97 23.67
CA GLN A 309 -14.07 -10.37 23.68
C GLN A 309 -13.38 -10.39 22.31
N ILE A 310 -13.74 -11.35 21.46
CA ILE A 310 -13.21 -11.55 20.11
C ILE A 310 -14.05 -10.76 19.10
N HIS A 311 -15.36 -10.63 19.31
CA HIS A 311 -16.31 -9.90 18.48
C HIS A 311 -16.93 -8.74 19.28
N PRO A 312 -16.21 -7.63 19.51
CA PRO A 312 -16.75 -6.52 20.27
C PRO A 312 -17.95 -5.86 19.56
N PRO A 313 -18.77 -5.07 20.29
CA PRO A 313 -19.85 -4.28 19.68
C PRO A 313 -19.30 -3.30 18.63
N LEU A 314 -19.61 -3.52 17.36
CA LEU A 314 -19.17 -2.70 16.24
C LEU A 314 -19.89 -1.36 16.16
N PHE A 315 -21.04 -1.21 16.83
CA PHE A 315 -21.88 -0.02 16.73
C PHE A 315 -22.29 0.47 18.10
N ARG A 316 -22.34 1.80 18.26
CA ARG A 316 -22.81 2.40 19.50
C ARG A 316 -24.33 2.32 19.58
N PRO A 317 -24.92 2.31 20.79
CA PRO A 317 -26.36 2.43 20.94
C PRO A 317 -26.88 3.72 20.29
N VAL A 318 -27.93 3.60 19.46
CA VAL A 318 -28.60 4.72 18.78
C VAL A 318 -30.10 4.60 18.89
N THR A 319 -30.80 5.73 19.00
CA THR A 319 -32.26 5.72 18.81
C THR A 319 -32.62 5.87 17.34
N TRP A 320 -33.80 5.41 16.91
CA TRP A 320 -34.21 5.60 15.52
C TRP A 320 -34.31 7.10 15.14
N SER A 321 -34.80 7.95 16.05
CA SER A 321 -34.86 9.40 15.81
C SER A 321 -33.47 10.03 15.66
N GLU A 322 -32.49 9.57 16.44
CA GLU A 322 -31.11 10.00 16.34
C GLU A 322 -30.50 9.54 15.01
N TYR A 323 -30.66 8.26 14.68
CA TYR A 323 -30.10 7.67 13.47
C TYR A 323 -30.69 8.31 12.19
N LEU A 324 -32.00 8.61 12.16
CA LEU A 324 -32.60 9.40 11.07
C LEU A 324 -31.99 10.82 10.97
N GLY A 325 -31.62 11.43 12.09
CA GLY A 325 -30.89 12.69 12.11
C GLY A 325 -29.48 12.58 11.55
N THR A 326 -28.79 11.49 11.88
CA THR A 326 -27.49 11.13 11.31
C THR A 326 -27.58 10.89 9.81
N LYS A 327 -28.56 10.10 9.34
CA LYS A 327 -28.84 9.87 7.91
C LYS A 327 -29.16 11.18 7.18
N ALA A 328 -29.90 12.08 7.80
CA ALA A 328 -30.21 13.40 7.25
C ALA A 328 -29.00 14.34 7.13
N LYS A 329 -27.86 14.01 7.76
CA LYS A 329 -26.61 14.78 7.68
C LYS A 329 -25.56 14.09 6.82
N HIS A 330 -25.43 12.77 6.96
CA HIS A 330 -24.30 11.99 6.43
C HIS A 330 -24.70 11.05 5.29
N PHE A 331 -26.00 10.87 5.03
CA PHE A 331 -26.54 10.00 3.99
C PHE A 331 -25.93 8.58 4.01
N ASN A 332 -25.14 8.18 3.02
CA ASN A 332 -24.52 6.85 2.98
C ASN A 332 -23.46 6.64 4.08
N LYS A 333 -22.84 7.70 4.60
CA LYS A 333 -21.86 7.63 5.70
C LYS A 333 -22.50 7.50 7.09
N ALA A 334 -23.82 7.35 7.19
CA ALA A 334 -24.52 7.33 8.47
C ALA A 334 -24.20 6.08 9.31
N LEU A 335 -24.10 4.90 8.69
CA LEU A 335 -23.71 3.67 9.38
C LEU A 335 -22.29 3.80 9.93
N SER A 336 -21.34 4.27 9.11
CA SER A 336 -19.95 4.52 9.52
C SER A 336 -19.87 5.52 10.68
N SER A 337 -20.71 6.56 10.70
CA SER A 337 -20.72 7.56 11.77
C SER A 337 -21.26 7.11 13.14
N VAL A 338 -21.83 5.90 13.21
CA VAL A 338 -22.29 5.29 14.48
C VAL A 338 -21.52 4.01 14.81
N ARG A 339 -20.49 3.70 14.03
CA ARG A 339 -19.58 2.57 14.22
C ARG A 339 -18.55 2.90 15.31
N LEU A 340 -18.32 1.95 16.21
CA LEU A 340 -17.35 1.99 17.31
C LEU A 340 -16.00 1.36 16.96
N CYS A 341 -15.99 0.34 16.11
CA CYS A 341 -14.81 -0.39 15.63
C CYS A 341 -15.03 -0.98 14.23
N ALA A 342 -13.96 -1.16 13.46
CA ALA A 342 -14.02 -1.81 12.15
C ALA A 342 -14.39 -3.31 12.33
N PRO A 343 -15.18 -3.92 11.43
CA PRO A 343 -15.47 -5.36 11.50
C PRO A 343 -14.18 -6.18 11.42
N LEU A 344 -13.99 -7.15 12.33
CA LEU A 344 -12.83 -8.07 12.32
C LEU A 344 -12.83 -9.08 11.17
N ASN A 345 -14.01 -9.35 10.60
CA ASN A 345 -14.17 -10.23 9.44
C ASN A 345 -14.54 -9.37 8.25
N GLY A 346 -13.95 -9.61 7.08
CA GLY A 346 -14.04 -8.82 5.84
C GLY A 346 -15.43 -8.65 5.19
N PHE A 347 -16.49 -8.44 5.99
CA PHE A 347 -17.72 -7.81 5.56
C PHE A 347 -17.43 -6.34 5.26
N VAL A 348 -16.97 -6.09 4.04
CA VAL A 348 -16.93 -4.75 3.46
C VAL A 348 -18.34 -4.20 3.51
N ASP A 349 -18.52 -3.07 4.20
CA ASP A 349 -19.75 -2.31 4.15
C ASP A 349 -19.89 -1.76 2.73
N SER A 350 -20.73 -2.40 1.91
CA SER A 350 -21.03 -2.01 0.51
C SER A 350 -21.50 -0.54 0.32
N ASN A 351 -21.60 0.23 1.41
CA ASN A 351 -21.94 1.64 1.44
C ASN A 351 -20.75 2.61 1.35
N ASP A 352 -19.51 2.14 1.49
CA ASP A 352 -18.29 2.97 1.35
C ASP A 352 -17.86 3.16 -0.11
N HIS A 353 -18.80 3.57 -0.97
CA HIS A 353 -18.51 4.06 -2.32
C HIS A 353 -18.39 5.59 -2.29
N ASN A 354 -17.26 6.07 -1.77
CA ASN A 354 -16.56 7.26 -2.27
C ASN A 354 -15.29 7.47 -1.44
N GLY A 355 -14.15 7.22 -2.06
CA GLY A 355 -12.88 7.81 -1.65
C GLY A 355 -13.01 9.33 -1.73
N LEU A 356 -13.39 9.97 -0.62
CA LEU A 356 -13.20 11.39 -0.35
C LEU A 356 -13.33 11.63 1.17
N LYS A 357 -12.16 11.98 1.72
CA LYS A 357 -11.80 12.32 3.11
C LYS A 357 -12.92 13.07 3.85
N THR A 358 -13.46 12.50 4.92
CA THR A 358 -14.08 13.25 6.04
C THR A 358 -13.85 12.50 7.34
N HIS A 359 -12.86 12.93 8.13
CA HIS A 359 -12.49 12.39 9.44
C HIS A 359 -13.66 12.49 10.45
N ASN A 360 -14.17 11.35 10.94
CA ASN A 360 -15.04 11.27 12.13
C ASN A 360 -14.22 10.91 13.38
N ARG A 361 -14.74 11.27 14.56
CA ARG A 361 -14.06 11.13 15.87
C ARG A 361 -13.88 9.67 16.33
N ASP A 362 -14.74 8.77 15.88
CA ASP A 362 -14.69 7.33 16.20
C ASP A 362 -13.77 6.57 15.23
N ASP A 363 -13.73 6.93 13.94
CA ASP A 363 -12.68 6.48 13.02
C ASP A 363 -11.32 6.81 13.61
N ARG A 364 -11.16 8.00 14.21
CA ARG A 364 -9.93 8.38 14.89
C ARG A 364 -9.62 7.47 16.08
N PHE A 365 -10.59 6.98 16.87
CA PHE A 365 -10.30 6.13 18.03
C PHE A 365 -9.96 4.68 17.64
N ILE A 366 -10.63 4.12 16.64
CA ILE A 366 -10.34 2.79 16.09
C ILE A 366 -9.00 2.81 15.39
N TRP A 367 -8.84 3.82 14.54
CA TRP A 367 -7.58 4.12 13.92
C TRP A 367 -6.50 4.27 14.98
N GLU A 368 -6.72 5.04 16.04
CA GLU A 368 -5.76 5.20 17.14
C GLU A 368 -5.43 3.86 17.82
N SER A 369 -6.42 3.01 18.06
CA SER A 369 -6.22 1.69 18.70
C SER A 369 -5.45 0.74 17.79
N ILE A 370 -5.90 0.54 16.55
CA ILE A 370 -5.21 -0.34 15.58
C ILE A 370 -3.83 0.22 15.25
N ARG A 371 -3.72 1.54 15.08
CA ARG A 371 -2.44 2.24 14.92
C ARG A 371 -1.50 1.96 16.10
N THR A 372 -2.02 2.01 17.32
CA THR A 372 -1.27 1.68 18.54
C THR A 372 -0.85 0.21 18.55
N ASP A 373 -1.75 -0.71 18.19
CA ASP A 373 -1.47 -2.15 18.17
C ASP A 373 -0.47 -2.52 17.07
N VAL A 374 -0.65 -2.00 15.86
CA VAL A 374 0.29 -2.14 14.72
C VAL A 374 1.66 -1.57 15.09
N PHE A 375 1.69 -0.37 15.68
CA PHE A 375 2.94 0.25 16.11
C PHE A 375 3.62 -0.54 17.23
N ASN A 376 2.85 -1.02 18.22
CA ASN A 376 3.37 -1.88 19.28
C ASN A 376 3.84 -3.23 18.73
N ALA A 377 3.14 -3.82 17.77
CA ALA A 377 3.52 -5.09 17.19
C ALA A 377 4.81 -4.98 16.38
N PHE A 378 4.95 -3.91 15.58
CA PHE A 378 6.21 -3.58 14.93
C PHE A 378 7.34 -3.29 15.94
N ARG A 379 7.07 -2.55 17.01
CA ARG A 379 8.04 -2.29 18.08
C ARG A 379 8.48 -3.57 18.81
N ASP A 380 7.51 -4.41 19.16
CA ASP A 380 7.70 -5.47 20.13
C ASP A 380 8.10 -6.79 19.47
N TYR A 381 7.56 -7.07 18.28
CA TYR A 381 7.70 -8.35 17.58
C TYR A 381 8.31 -8.22 16.19
N GLY A 382 8.45 -7.00 15.65
CA GLY A 382 8.94 -6.79 14.29
C GLY A 382 8.04 -7.41 13.23
N CYS A 383 6.79 -7.74 13.54
CA CYS A 383 5.80 -8.19 12.57
C CYS A 383 4.39 -8.21 13.17
N PHE A 384 3.38 -8.37 12.33
CA PHE A 384 2.05 -8.76 12.76
C PHE A 384 1.30 -9.54 11.68
N GLU A 385 0.24 -10.22 12.09
CA GLU A 385 -0.67 -10.90 11.19
C GLU A 385 -1.83 -9.98 10.80
N ALA A 386 -2.06 -9.82 9.50
CA ALA A 386 -3.24 -9.17 8.95
C ALA A 386 -4.15 -10.23 8.34
N SER A 387 -5.39 -10.35 8.82
CA SER A 387 -6.38 -11.29 8.28
C SER A 387 -7.55 -10.54 7.64
N SER A 388 -8.39 -11.27 6.90
CA SER A 388 -9.64 -10.73 6.32
C SER A 388 -9.51 -9.59 5.29
N PHE A 389 -8.30 -9.33 4.77
CA PHE A 389 -8.05 -8.26 3.80
C PHE A 389 -8.33 -8.66 2.34
N VAL A 390 -8.10 -9.93 2.01
CA VAL A 390 -8.33 -10.53 0.69
C VAL A 390 -9.35 -11.65 0.86
N SER A 391 -10.33 -11.76 -0.04
CA SER A 391 -11.34 -12.82 0.04
C SER A 391 -10.74 -14.19 -0.26
N ILE A 392 -11.28 -15.23 0.38
CA ILE A 392 -10.88 -16.63 0.14
C ILE A 392 -11.00 -16.98 -1.34
N ASP A 393 -12.09 -16.60 -2.01
CA ASP A 393 -12.28 -16.81 -3.45
C ASP A 393 -11.15 -16.21 -4.30
N LEU A 394 -10.63 -15.03 -3.91
CA LEU A 394 -9.55 -14.37 -4.62
C LEU A 394 -8.19 -15.04 -4.30
N GLN A 395 -7.99 -15.49 -3.06
CA GLN A 395 -6.81 -16.28 -2.68
C GLN A 395 -6.75 -17.60 -3.47
N GLU A 396 -7.86 -18.34 -3.55
CA GLU A 396 -7.98 -19.55 -4.37
C GLU A 396 -7.73 -19.27 -5.86
N SER A 397 -8.29 -18.18 -6.39
CA SER A 397 -8.07 -17.79 -7.79
C SER A 397 -6.62 -17.43 -8.09
N VAL A 398 -5.93 -16.73 -7.17
CA VAL A 398 -4.50 -16.42 -7.28
C VAL A 398 -3.69 -17.70 -7.20
N HIS A 399 -4.03 -18.61 -6.29
CA HIS A 399 -3.35 -19.90 -6.16
C HIS A 399 -3.44 -20.72 -7.47
N ASP A 400 -4.63 -20.81 -8.08
CA ASP A 400 -4.82 -21.41 -9.40
C ASP A 400 -4.04 -20.69 -10.51
N ALA A 401 -3.90 -19.37 -10.42
CA ALA A 401 -3.13 -18.56 -11.36
C ALA A 401 -1.62 -18.84 -11.24
N LEU A 402 -1.10 -18.99 -10.01
CA LEU A 402 0.31 -19.31 -9.76
C LEU A 402 0.66 -20.73 -10.22
N LYS A 403 -0.24 -21.71 -10.05
CA LYS A 403 -0.07 -23.06 -10.62
C LYS A 403 0.14 -22.98 -12.13
N GLN A 404 -0.75 -22.29 -12.83
CA GLN A 404 -0.64 -22.11 -14.28
C GLN A 404 0.64 -21.39 -14.70
N LEU A 405 1.08 -20.38 -13.93
CA LEU A 405 2.31 -19.63 -14.21
C LEU A 405 3.55 -20.53 -14.12
N PHE A 406 3.69 -21.27 -13.04
CA PHE A 406 4.88 -22.09 -12.81
C PHE A 406 4.91 -23.39 -13.61
N ASP A 407 3.77 -23.83 -14.15
CA ASP A 407 3.66 -24.96 -15.09
C ASP A 407 4.04 -24.57 -16.53
N LEU A 408 4.34 -23.29 -16.81
CA LEU A 408 4.83 -22.85 -18.11
C LEU A 408 6.21 -23.47 -18.44
N PRO A 409 6.51 -23.71 -19.73
CA PRO A 409 7.83 -24.16 -20.17
C PRO A 409 8.94 -23.21 -19.72
N LEU A 410 10.10 -23.77 -19.36
CA LEU A 410 11.26 -22.99 -18.89
C LEU A 410 11.63 -21.87 -19.87
N GLU A 411 11.56 -22.11 -21.18
CA GLU A 411 11.86 -21.10 -22.21
C GLU A 411 10.90 -19.90 -22.15
N THR A 412 9.65 -20.10 -21.73
CA THR A 412 8.67 -19.03 -21.54
C THR A 412 8.98 -18.27 -20.25
N LYS A 413 9.30 -19.00 -19.17
CA LYS A 413 9.64 -18.43 -17.86
C LYS A 413 10.88 -17.53 -17.94
N LEU A 414 11.89 -17.95 -18.71
CA LEU A 414 13.13 -17.19 -18.97
C LEU A 414 12.91 -15.87 -19.73
N ARG A 415 11.73 -15.64 -20.33
CA ARG A 415 11.39 -14.34 -20.94
C ARG A 415 11.12 -13.26 -19.93
N ASN A 416 10.78 -13.62 -18.68
CA ASN A 416 10.64 -12.65 -17.61
C ASN A 416 12.03 -12.23 -17.13
N THR A 417 12.65 -11.29 -17.83
CA THR A 417 13.94 -10.69 -17.45
C THR A 417 13.71 -9.38 -16.70
N SER A 418 14.68 -8.99 -15.87
CA SER A 418 14.68 -7.69 -15.19
C SER A 418 16.10 -7.29 -14.86
N GLU A 419 16.39 -6.00 -15.01
CA GLU A 419 17.66 -5.37 -14.62
C GLU A 419 17.82 -5.32 -13.09
N ILE A 420 16.69 -5.29 -12.36
CA ILE A 420 16.67 -5.35 -10.90
C ILE A 420 16.72 -6.81 -10.46
N ALA A 421 17.71 -7.15 -9.64
CA ALA A 421 17.92 -8.50 -9.13
C ALA A 421 16.66 -9.04 -8.45
N PHE A 422 16.33 -10.31 -8.70
CA PHE A 422 15.16 -11.00 -8.15
C PHE A 422 13.78 -10.48 -8.58
N HIS A 423 13.70 -9.53 -9.52
CA HIS A 423 12.43 -9.07 -10.11
C HIS A 423 12.03 -9.88 -11.36
N GLY A 424 12.99 -10.52 -12.03
CA GLY A 424 12.74 -11.44 -13.14
C GLY A 424 12.51 -12.87 -12.69
N TYR A 425 12.54 -13.82 -13.61
CA TYR A 425 12.58 -15.25 -13.30
C TYR A 425 13.91 -15.62 -12.67
N VAL A 426 13.85 -16.28 -11.51
CA VAL A 426 15.04 -16.77 -10.80
C VAL A 426 14.87 -18.24 -10.48
N GLN A 427 15.86 -19.03 -10.87
CA GLN A 427 16.07 -20.41 -10.42
C GLN A 427 17.57 -20.59 -10.20
N SER A 428 17.99 -20.99 -9.00
CA SER A 428 19.41 -21.08 -8.62
C SER A 428 19.81 -22.50 -8.27
N PRO A 429 20.93 -23.02 -8.81
CA PRO A 429 21.49 -24.30 -8.37
C PRO A 429 21.88 -24.34 -6.89
N LYS A 430 22.15 -23.17 -6.26
CA LYS A 430 22.45 -23.06 -4.82
C LYS A 430 21.20 -23.22 -3.94
N VAL A 431 20.01 -23.03 -4.50
CA VAL A 431 18.71 -23.14 -3.81
C VAL A 431 17.77 -23.99 -4.67
N PRO A 432 18.03 -25.31 -4.81
CA PRO A 432 17.45 -26.15 -5.85
C PRO A 432 15.94 -26.40 -5.68
N LEU A 433 15.38 -26.08 -4.51
CA LEU A 433 13.95 -26.17 -4.25
C LEU A 433 13.17 -24.95 -4.74
N TYR A 434 13.84 -23.86 -5.12
CA TYR A 434 13.24 -22.53 -5.30
C TYR A 434 13.20 -22.08 -6.76
N GLU A 435 12.03 -21.61 -7.18
CA GLU A 435 11.91 -20.73 -8.34
C GLU A 435 10.99 -19.52 -8.04
N SER A 436 11.23 -18.38 -8.68
CA SER A 436 10.44 -17.18 -8.47
C SER A 436 10.32 -16.31 -9.72
N MET A 437 9.32 -15.42 -9.73
CA MET A 437 9.10 -14.37 -10.73
C MET A 437 8.56 -13.12 -10.06
N GLY A 438 8.95 -11.95 -10.55
CA GLY A 438 8.41 -10.67 -10.09
C GLY A 438 7.55 -9.96 -11.12
N ILE A 439 6.64 -9.10 -10.64
CA ILE A 439 5.94 -8.07 -11.42
C ILE A 439 6.15 -6.74 -10.70
N GLY A 440 6.77 -5.77 -11.37
CA GLY A 440 6.96 -4.41 -10.87
C GLY A 440 5.66 -3.59 -10.92
N ASN A 441 5.39 -2.83 -9.87
CA ASN A 441 4.20 -1.99 -9.67
C ASN A 441 2.90 -2.68 -10.12
N PRO A 442 2.57 -3.85 -9.55
CA PRO A 442 1.54 -4.76 -10.05
C PRO A 442 0.10 -4.24 -9.82
N PHE A 443 -0.07 -3.15 -9.08
CA PHE A 443 -1.34 -2.43 -8.95
C PHE A 443 -1.64 -1.55 -10.18
N ILE A 444 -0.64 -1.28 -11.03
CA ILE A 444 -0.80 -0.64 -12.34
C ILE A 444 -1.28 -1.70 -13.34
N SER A 445 -2.41 -1.45 -13.98
CA SER A 445 -3.11 -2.46 -14.79
C SER A 445 -2.32 -2.86 -16.05
N GLU A 446 -1.54 -1.93 -16.59
CA GLU A 446 -0.70 -2.08 -17.76
C GLU A 446 0.47 -3.03 -17.48
N ASN A 447 1.05 -2.99 -16.26
CA ASN A 447 2.18 -3.83 -15.90
C ASN A 447 1.78 -5.31 -15.79
N VAL A 448 0.64 -5.59 -15.17
CA VAL A 448 0.11 -6.97 -15.10
C VAL A 448 -0.34 -7.45 -16.49
N ALA A 449 -0.90 -6.56 -17.32
CA ALA A 449 -1.25 -6.91 -18.69
C ALA A 449 0.00 -7.28 -19.51
N SER A 450 1.04 -6.44 -19.45
CA SER A 450 2.31 -6.66 -20.16
C SER A 450 2.96 -7.97 -19.72
N PHE A 451 3.00 -8.25 -18.41
CA PHE A 451 3.48 -9.53 -17.89
C PHE A 451 2.63 -10.71 -18.38
N THR A 452 1.30 -10.55 -18.42
CA THR A 452 0.40 -11.60 -18.91
C THR A 452 0.64 -11.89 -20.39
N ASP A 453 0.81 -10.86 -21.22
CA ASP A 453 1.05 -11.01 -22.65
C ASP A 453 2.43 -11.65 -22.92
N LEU A 454 3.44 -11.34 -22.09
CA LEU A 454 4.76 -11.96 -22.13
C LEU A 454 4.71 -13.47 -21.85
N MET A 455 3.96 -13.87 -20.82
CA MET A 455 3.83 -15.28 -20.41
C MET A 455 2.85 -16.06 -21.29
N TRP A 456 1.78 -15.41 -21.76
CA TRP A 456 0.75 -15.98 -22.62
C TRP A 456 0.45 -15.05 -23.82
N PRO A 457 1.19 -15.18 -24.94
CA PRO A 457 0.98 -14.35 -26.13
C PRO A 457 -0.41 -14.48 -26.78
N HIS A 458 -1.18 -15.52 -26.42
CA HIS A 458 -2.57 -15.73 -26.84
C HIS A 458 -3.60 -15.23 -25.81
N GLY A 459 -3.14 -14.57 -24.75
CA GLY A 459 -3.91 -14.03 -23.64
C GLY A 459 -4.21 -15.04 -22.52
N ASN A 460 -4.28 -14.53 -21.29
CA ASN A 460 -4.80 -15.25 -20.12
C ASN A 460 -5.59 -14.29 -19.21
N ALA A 461 -6.84 -14.03 -19.58
CA ALA A 461 -7.70 -13.06 -18.89
C ALA A 461 -7.90 -13.41 -17.41
N LYS A 462 -8.06 -14.71 -17.08
CA LYS A 462 -8.27 -15.15 -15.69
C LYS A 462 -7.05 -14.87 -14.80
N PHE A 463 -5.84 -15.16 -15.29
CA PHE A 463 -4.60 -14.81 -14.59
C PHE A 463 -4.50 -13.29 -14.38
N CYS A 464 -4.68 -12.53 -15.47
CA CYS A 464 -4.53 -11.08 -15.47
C CYS A 464 -5.48 -10.42 -14.46
N GLU A 465 -6.76 -10.81 -14.46
CA GLU A 465 -7.77 -10.23 -13.57
C GLU A 465 -7.53 -10.58 -12.10
N SER A 466 -7.13 -11.83 -11.83
CA SER A 466 -6.84 -12.30 -10.46
C SER A 466 -5.65 -11.55 -9.87
N ILE A 467 -4.53 -11.48 -10.59
CA ILE A 467 -3.32 -10.80 -10.12
C ILE A 467 -3.52 -9.29 -9.99
N LYS A 468 -4.27 -8.64 -10.91
CA LYS A 468 -4.63 -7.22 -10.80
C LYS A 468 -5.43 -6.93 -9.54
N THR A 469 -6.45 -7.74 -9.27
CA THR A 469 -7.35 -7.54 -8.13
C THR A 469 -6.61 -7.77 -6.82
N TYR A 470 -5.82 -8.84 -6.77
CA TYR A 470 -4.98 -9.18 -5.62
C TYR A 470 -3.94 -8.11 -5.30
N SER A 471 -3.20 -7.63 -6.31
CA SER A 471 -2.15 -6.62 -6.14
C SER A 471 -2.69 -5.28 -5.67
N ARG A 472 -3.88 -4.88 -6.14
CA ARG A 472 -4.57 -3.68 -5.65
C ARG A 472 -4.91 -3.78 -4.17
N LYS A 473 -5.35 -4.96 -3.72
CA LYS A 473 -5.63 -5.20 -2.30
C LYS A 473 -4.35 -5.12 -1.47
N LEU A 474 -3.27 -5.79 -1.88
CA LEU A 474 -2.01 -5.68 -1.14
C LEU A 474 -1.49 -4.22 -1.04
N HIS A 475 -1.66 -3.43 -2.10
CA HIS A 475 -1.33 -2.00 -2.09
C HIS A 475 -2.22 -1.19 -1.12
N GLU A 476 -3.53 -1.44 -1.08
CA GLU A 476 -4.43 -0.81 -0.11
C GLU A 476 -4.02 -1.12 1.35
N LEU A 477 -3.57 -2.35 1.62
CA LEU A 477 -3.07 -2.77 2.94
C LEU A 477 -1.77 -2.04 3.29
N ASP A 478 -0.81 -1.98 2.36
CA ASP A 478 0.46 -1.27 2.55
C ASP A 478 0.25 0.21 2.91
N VAL A 479 -0.56 0.91 2.10
CA VAL A 479 -0.91 2.33 2.32
C VAL A 479 -1.51 2.54 3.71
N THR A 480 -2.41 1.65 4.10
CA THR A 480 -3.12 1.75 5.39
C THR A 480 -2.14 1.62 6.56
N VAL A 481 -1.24 0.66 6.49
CA VAL A 481 -0.28 0.39 7.57
C VAL A 481 0.81 1.44 7.63
N LYS A 482 1.35 1.89 6.49
CA LYS A 482 2.28 3.02 6.44
C LYS A 482 1.66 4.26 7.05
N LYS A 483 0.41 4.57 6.71
CA LYS A 483 -0.29 5.69 7.31
C LYS A 483 -0.42 5.56 8.83
N MET A 484 -0.70 4.36 9.36
CA MET A 484 -0.72 4.14 10.81
C MET A 484 0.65 4.38 11.45
N VAL A 485 1.72 3.84 10.86
CA VAL A 485 3.08 4.03 11.35
C VAL A 485 3.49 5.50 11.31
N PHE A 486 3.27 6.18 10.18
CA PHE A 486 3.61 7.58 10.01
C PHE A 486 2.81 8.46 10.95
N GLU A 487 1.53 8.18 11.17
CA GLU A 487 0.73 8.87 12.19
C GLU A 487 1.30 8.61 13.60
N SER A 488 1.66 7.37 13.95
CA SER A 488 2.25 7.04 15.28
C SER A 488 3.57 7.75 15.57
N LEU A 489 4.28 8.12 14.50
CA LEU A 489 5.56 8.82 14.55
C LEU A 489 5.43 10.34 14.34
N ASP A 490 4.20 10.87 14.20
CA ASP A 490 3.90 12.26 13.88
C ASP A 490 4.56 12.72 12.54
N LEU A 491 4.64 11.83 11.55
CA LEU A 491 5.26 12.01 10.22
C LEU A 491 4.24 12.13 9.07
N GLU A 492 2.98 12.40 9.37
CA GLU A 492 1.85 12.46 8.43
C GLU A 492 2.09 13.25 7.15
N ASN A 493 2.83 14.36 7.25
CA ASN A 493 3.10 15.27 6.15
C ASN A 493 4.00 14.68 5.06
N TYR A 494 4.73 13.60 5.38
CA TYR A 494 5.67 12.95 4.46
C TYR A 494 5.08 11.70 3.81
N LEU A 495 3.86 11.32 4.20
CA LEU A 495 3.21 10.13 3.66
C LEU A 495 2.98 10.25 2.15
N ASP A 496 2.52 11.41 1.66
CA ASP A 496 2.25 11.59 0.23
C ASP A 496 3.55 11.56 -0.61
N GLU A 497 4.68 12.03 -0.05
CA GLU A 497 6.01 11.98 -0.69
C GLU A 497 6.57 10.56 -0.71
N GLU A 498 6.49 9.85 0.42
CA GLU A 498 6.88 8.44 0.55
C GLU A 498 6.07 7.53 -0.40
N MET A 499 4.76 7.78 -0.50
CA MET A 499 3.90 7.02 -1.40
C MET A 499 4.22 7.26 -2.88
N GLN A 500 4.76 8.42 -3.23
CA GLN A 500 5.20 8.74 -4.59
C GLN A 500 6.57 8.17 -4.94
N SER A 501 7.47 8.01 -3.95
CA SER A 501 8.79 7.40 -4.13
C SER A 501 8.78 5.88 -3.99
N THR A 502 7.73 5.28 -3.41
CA THR A 502 7.66 3.82 -3.21
C THR A 502 7.43 3.07 -4.53
N GLY A 503 8.40 2.23 -4.91
CA GLY A 503 8.21 1.15 -5.89
C GLY A 503 7.72 -0.15 -5.23
N TYR A 504 6.86 -0.90 -5.92
CA TYR A 504 6.31 -2.17 -5.43
C TYR A 504 6.75 -3.35 -6.30
N LEU A 505 7.02 -4.48 -5.67
CA LEU A 505 7.28 -5.75 -6.34
C LEU A 505 6.32 -6.82 -5.82
N LEU A 506 5.51 -7.41 -6.70
CA LEU A 506 4.86 -8.68 -6.38
C LEU A 506 5.80 -9.82 -6.78
N LYS A 507 6.38 -10.49 -5.77
CA LYS A 507 7.24 -11.66 -5.96
C LYS A 507 6.44 -12.93 -5.74
N MET A 508 6.32 -13.73 -6.80
CA MET A 508 5.65 -15.03 -6.79
C MET A 508 6.72 -16.10 -6.65
N MET A 509 6.55 -17.03 -5.71
CA MET A 509 7.56 -18.04 -5.39
C MET A 509 6.93 -19.43 -5.37
N LYS A 510 7.70 -20.42 -5.83
CA LYS A 510 7.33 -21.84 -5.76
C LYS A 510 8.49 -22.63 -5.17
N TYR A 511 8.12 -23.49 -4.22
CA TYR A 511 9.03 -24.44 -3.61
C TYR A 511 8.66 -25.86 -4.05
N ARG A 512 9.64 -26.70 -4.40
CA ARG A 512 9.41 -28.14 -4.56
C ARG A 512 9.50 -28.84 -3.20
N ALA A 513 8.74 -29.92 -3.02
CA ALA A 513 8.88 -30.76 -1.85
C ALA A 513 10.28 -31.43 -1.84
N PRO A 514 11.02 -31.38 -0.72
CA PRO A 514 12.28 -32.10 -0.59
C PRO A 514 12.03 -33.61 -0.60
N GLU A 515 12.95 -34.36 -1.21
CA GLU A 515 12.92 -35.83 -1.17
C GLU A 515 13.21 -36.33 0.26
N PRO A 516 12.79 -37.55 0.67
CA PRO A 516 12.90 -38.05 2.05
C PRO A 516 14.31 -38.07 2.69
N ASN A 517 15.36 -37.79 1.92
CA ASN A 517 16.77 -37.74 2.36
C ASN A 517 17.48 -36.43 1.97
N GLU A 518 16.74 -35.43 1.50
CA GLU A 518 17.26 -34.13 1.07
C GLU A 518 17.19 -33.13 2.25
N SER A 519 18.30 -32.47 2.54
CA SER A 519 18.40 -31.46 3.62
C SER A 519 18.43 -30.04 3.07
N ASP A 520 18.02 -29.85 1.82
CA ASP A 520 18.10 -28.57 1.15
C ASP A 520 17.07 -27.60 1.74
N ILE A 521 17.54 -26.38 2.05
CA ILE A 521 16.69 -25.32 2.59
C ILE A 521 16.07 -24.57 1.40
N GLY A 522 14.76 -24.31 1.47
CA GLY A 522 14.03 -23.63 0.39
C GLY A 522 14.53 -22.22 0.11
N LEU A 523 14.97 -21.48 1.11
CA LEU A 523 15.62 -20.18 0.99
C LEU A 523 16.46 -19.94 2.26
N HIS A 524 17.69 -19.42 2.13
CA HIS A 524 18.54 -19.17 3.31
C HIS A 524 17.97 -18.06 4.19
N THR A 525 18.36 -18.03 5.47
CA THR A 525 18.07 -16.92 6.38
C THR A 525 18.54 -15.60 5.77
N HIS A 526 17.64 -14.62 5.72
CA HIS A 526 17.91 -13.30 5.17
C HIS A 526 16.99 -12.28 5.84
N THR A 527 17.30 -11.01 5.61
CA THR A 527 16.46 -9.87 5.94
C THR A 527 16.05 -9.17 4.65
N ASP A 528 14.80 -8.74 4.55
CA ASP A 528 14.36 -7.93 3.43
C ASP A 528 14.90 -6.50 3.53
N THR A 529 15.14 -5.84 2.40
CA THR A 529 15.64 -4.46 2.35
C THR A 529 14.52 -3.42 2.21
N ASN A 530 13.26 -3.84 2.27
CA ASN A 530 12.10 -3.02 1.97
C ASN A 530 11.51 -2.42 3.24
N ILE A 531 10.98 -1.18 3.19
CA ILE A 531 10.26 -0.56 4.34
C ILE A 531 9.20 -1.50 4.93
N MET A 532 8.54 -2.26 4.07
CA MET A 532 7.54 -3.22 4.47
C MET A 532 7.46 -4.39 3.49
N THR A 533 7.31 -5.60 4.03
CA THR A 533 7.02 -6.81 3.25
C THR A 533 5.71 -7.43 3.70
N ILE A 534 4.88 -7.84 2.73
CA ILE A 534 3.64 -8.59 2.96
C ILE A 534 3.83 -10.02 2.42
N LEU A 535 3.76 -11.02 3.30
CA LEU A 535 3.93 -12.43 2.97
C LEU A 535 2.58 -13.16 3.01
N HIS A 536 2.38 -14.06 2.04
CA HIS A 536 1.23 -14.95 1.93
C HIS A 536 1.73 -16.34 1.52
N GLN A 537 1.40 -17.37 2.31
CA GLN A 537 1.79 -18.76 2.05
C GLN A 537 0.55 -19.66 1.90
N ASP A 538 0.73 -20.80 1.22
CA ASP A 538 -0.27 -21.87 1.12
C ASP A 538 -0.27 -22.74 2.42
N GLU A 539 -1.18 -23.72 2.53
CA GLU A 539 -1.36 -24.60 3.71
C GLU A 539 -0.12 -25.45 4.10
N ILE A 540 0.99 -25.35 3.35
CA ILE A 540 2.24 -26.04 3.63
C ILE A 540 3.12 -25.14 4.52
N GLY A 541 3.03 -25.35 5.83
CA GLY A 541 3.79 -24.58 6.81
C GLY A 541 5.31 -24.81 6.73
N GLY A 542 6.07 -23.74 6.48
CA GLY A 542 7.54 -23.78 6.43
C GLY A 542 8.23 -22.45 6.73
N LEU A 543 7.47 -21.39 7.02
CA LEU A 543 8.02 -20.08 7.35
C LEU A 543 8.42 -20.00 8.83
N GLU A 544 9.64 -19.53 9.06
CA GLU A 544 10.15 -19.20 10.39
C GLU A 544 10.63 -17.75 10.37
N ILE A 545 10.36 -17.03 11.46
CA ILE A 545 10.84 -15.67 11.66
C ILE A 545 11.67 -15.61 12.94
N GLN A 546 12.76 -14.87 12.90
CA GLN A 546 13.57 -14.62 14.09
C GLN A 546 13.10 -13.33 14.76
N THR A 547 12.73 -13.41 16.04
CA THR A 547 12.32 -12.24 16.82
C THR A 547 13.53 -11.41 17.26
N LYS A 548 13.25 -10.22 17.80
CA LYS A 548 14.28 -9.36 18.39
C LYS A 548 15.09 -10.09 19.48
N ASP A 549 14.48 -10.98 20.26
CA ASP A 549 15.15 -11.75 21.31
C ASP A 549 15.97 -12.95 20.75
N GLU A 550 16.24 -12.97 19.44
CA GLU A 550 16.96 -14.00 18.68
C GLU A 550 16.28 -15.38 18.65
N GLU A 551 15.03 -15.46 19.12
CA GLU A 551 14.23 -16.69 19.09
C GLU A 551 13.59 -16.91 17.71
N TRP A 552 13.78 -18.11 17.16
CA TRP A 552 13.12 -18.58 15.95
C TRP A 552 11.70 -19.06 16.27
N ILE A 553 10.71 -18.42 15.67
CA ILE A 553 9.30 -18.79 15.80
C ILE A 553 8.83 -19.34 14.46
N ARG A 554 8.35 -20.58 14.48
CA ARG A 554 7.64 -21.16 13.35
C ARG A 554 6.25 -20.56 13.25
N ILE A 555 5.90 -20.04 12.08
CA ILE A 555 4.60 -19.42 11.89
C ILE A 555 3.64 -20.43 11.26
N GLU A 556 2.70 -20.89 12.09
CA GLU A 556 1.51 -21.59 11.63
C GLU A 556 0.49 -20.54 11.18
N MET A 557 0.38 -20.32 9.88
CA MET A 557 -0.61 -19.38 9.34
C MET A 557 -1.96 -20.09 9.21
N GLY A 558 -3.04 -19.38 9.61
CA GLY A 558 -4.38 -19.73 9.17
C GLY A 558 -4.48 -19.62 7.65
N SER A 559 -5.43 -20.35 7.04
CA SER A 559 -5.66 -20.36 5.58
C SER A 559 -6.03 -18.97 4.99
N ASP A 560 -6.16 -17.94 5.83
CA ASP A 560 -6.64 -16.59 5.54
C ASP A 560 -5.71 -15.46 6.07
N ALA A 561 -4.48 -15.79 6.47
CA ALA A 561 -3.54 -14.87 7.13
C ALA A 561 -2.50 -14.24 6.17
N TYR A 562 -2.01 -13.06 6.51
CA TYR A 562 -0.85 -12.38 5.89
C TYR A 562 0.13 -11.97 6.98
N ILE A 563 1.44 -12.12 6.78
CA ILE A 563 2.45 -11.58 7.71
C ILE A 563 3.02 -10.29 7.16
N GLN A 564 3.04 -9.24 7.97
CA GLN A 564 3.62 -7.96 7.63
C GLN A 564 4.86 -7.71 8.49
N LEU A 565 6.02 -7.55 7.86
CA LEU A 565 7.31 -7.26 8.50
C LEU A 565 7.64 -5.78 8.23
N PRO A 566 7.92 -4.93 9.24
CA PRO A 566 8.60 -3.68 9.04
C PRO A 566 10.10 -3.98 8.88
N VAL A 567 10.74 -3.47 7.83
CA VAL A 567 12.19 -3.30 7.87
C VAL A 567 12.48 -1.84 7.68
N ILE A 568 12.85 -1.13 8.75
CA ILE A 568 13.28 0.26 8.62
C ILE A 568 14.74 0.24 8.17
N ASP A 569 14.95 0.28 6.85
CA ASP A 569 16.22 0.71 6.27
C ASP A 569 16.20 2.24 6.13
N PHE A 570 17.03 2.93 6.91
CA PHE A 570 17.16 4.39 6.87
C PHE A 570 17.86 4.91 5.60
N SER A 571 18.30 4.04 4.69
CA SER A 571 18.98 4.44 3.44
C SER A 571 18.06 5.12 2.40
N MET A 572 16.75 4.85 2.42
CA MET A 572 15.80 5.28 1.37
C MET A 572 15.17 6.66 1.58
N LEU A 573 15.37 7.31 2.74
CA LEU A 573 14.91 8.70 2.97
C LEU A 573 15.76 9.77 2.26
N SER A 574 16.65 9.36 1.35
CA SER A 574 17.58 10.21 0.60
C SER A 574 17.11 10.54 -0.83
N TYR A 575 16.04 9.91 -1.32
CA TYR A 575 15.67 9.94 -2.74
C TYR A 575 14.37 10.72 -3.01
N ASN A 576 14.41 12.04 -2.88
CA ASN A 576 13.51 12.94 -3.61
C ASN A 576 14.07 14.38 -3.61
N GLN A 577 14.83 14.72 -4.66
CA GLN A 577 15.31 16.08 -4.87
C GLN A 577 14.41 16.80 -5.89
N ASN A 578 13.54 17.70 -5.41
CA ASN A 578 12.87 18.71 -6.22
C ASN A 578 13.37 20.10 -5.76
N PRO A 579 14.16 20.85 -6.57
CA PRO A 579 14.95 21.99 -6.07
C PRO A 579 14.21 23.31 -5.84
N GLU A 580 12.92 23.45 -6.15
CA GLU A 580 12.27 24.78 -6.15
C GLU A 580 11.60 25.23 -4.82
N ALA A 581 11.69 24.45 -3.74
CA ALA A 581 11.09 24.83 -2.45
C ALA A 581 12.15 25.09 -1.37
N THR A 582 12.55 26.35 -1.20
CA THR A 582 13.52 26.80 -0.19
C THR A 582 13.07 26.71 1.28
N ASP A 583 12.04 25.91 1.61
CA ASP A 583 11.43 25.81 2.96
C ASP A 583 11.63 24.43 3.66
N HIS A 584 12.35 23.49 3.02
CA HIS A 584 12.47 22.09 3.49
C HIS A 584 13.52 21.85 4.61
N LEU A 585 14.60 22.65 4.69
CA LEU A 585 15.68 22.43 5.68
C LEU A 585 15.25 22.72 7.14
N LEU A 586 14.30 23.63 7.38
CA LEU A 586 13.74 23.88 8.73
C LEU A 586 12.76 22.78 9.19
N HIS A 587 12.18 22.03 8.24
CA HIS A 587 11.25 20.93 8.52
C HIS A 587 11.98 19.64 8.89
N TRP A 588 13.14 19.38 8.28
CA TRP A 588 13.95 18.17 8.47
C TRP A 588 14.52 18.01 9.88
N ASP A 589 15.14 19.06 10.44
CA ASP A 589 15.68 19.00 11.80
C ASP A 589 14.61 18.97 12.89
N SER A 590 13.45 19.56 12.61
CA SER A 590 12.29 19.49 13.51
C SER A 590 11.75 18.05 13.58
N MET A 591 11.75 17.34 12.44
CA MET A 591 11.31 15.95 12.32
C MET A 591 12.30 14.97 12.97
N LYS A 592 13.61 15.15 12.72
CA LYS A 592 14.69 14.36 13.34
C LYS A 592 14.68 14.51 14.87
N THR A 593 14.42 15.73 15.36
CA THR A 593 14.31 16.03 16.79
C THR A 593 13.05 15.40 17.41
N LEU A 594 11.88 15.45 16.74
CA LEU A 594 10.63 14.84 17.24
C LEU A 594 10.71 13.31 17.32
N VAL A 595 11.35 12.68 16.33
CA VAL A 595 11.58 11.23 16.29
C VAL A 595 12.55 10.81 17.42
N LEU A 596 13.65 11.54 17.61
CA LEU A 596 14.58 11.31 18.72
C LEU A 596 13.94 11.54 20.11
N GLU A 597 13.08 12.54 20.26
CA GLU A 597 12.36 12.83 21.51
C GLU A 597 11.28 11.78 21.82
N SER A 598 10.61 11.24 20.80
CA SER A 598 9.64 10.14 20.93
C SER A 598 10.33 8.82 21.26
N LEU A 599 11.48 8.53 20.64
CA LEU A 599 12.33 7.38 20.97
C LEU A 599 12.89 7.45 22.40
N GLN A 600 13.22 8.64 22.91
CA GLN A 600 13.62 8.88 24.31
C GLN A 600 12.46 8.73 25.32
N LYS A 601 11.22 8.92 24.90
CA LYS A 601 10.02 8.93 25.77
C LYS A 601 9.30 7.59 25.84
N TYR A 602 9.34 6.79 24.78
CA TYR A 602 8.59 5.52 24.66
C TYR A 602 9.47 4.26 24.62
N GLY A 603 10.80 4.42 24.59
CA GLY A 603 11.77 3.40 25.00
C GLY A 603 11.84 2.17 24.11
N CYS A 604 12.53 2.28 22.97
CA CYS A 604 12.80 1.12 22.11
C CYS A 604 14.22 1.20 21.57
N PHE A 605 15.03 0.20 21.92
CA PHE A 605 16.27 -0.15 21.22
C PHE A 605 16.46 -1.67 21.35
N GLN A 606 16.74 -2.32 20.23
CA GLN A 606 17.70 -3.40 20.17
C GLN A 606 18.53 -3.19 18.91
N ALA A 607 19.79 -2.80 19.09
CA ALA A 607 20.82 -3.22 18.16
C ALA A 607 21.51 -4.42 18.82
N SER A 608 21.57 -5.51 18.08
CA SER A 608 22.62 -6.50 18.33
C SER A 608 23.93 -5.83 17.93
N MET A 609 24.85 -5.69 18.89
CA MET A 609 26.25 -5.42 18.59
C MET A 609 27.01 -6.68 18.94
N ASP A 610 27.42 -7.41 17.91
CA ASP A 610 28.36 -8.51 18.07
C ASP A 610 29.65 -7.98 18.71
N GLY A 611 29.98 -8.48 19.91
CA GLY A 611 31.31 -8.31 20.52
C GLY A 611 31.41 -7.53 21.84
N VAL A 612 30.35 -6.99 22.44
CA VAL A 612 30.44 -6.24 23.72
C VAL A 612 30.03 -7.08 24.94
N PRO A 613 30.84 -7.16 26.02
CA PRO A 613 30.52 -7.97 27.20
C PRO A 613 29.24 -7.51 27.96
N PRO A 614 28.35 -8.44 28.38
CA PRO A 614 27.06 -8.13 29.02
C PRO A 614 27.14 -7.28 30.31
N GLU A 615 28.26 -7.33 31.04
CA GLU A 615 28.44 -6.58 32.29
C GLU A 615 28.67 -5.08 32.05
N LEU A 616 29.19 -4.72 30.87
CA LEU A 616 29.39 -3.33 30.46
C LEU A 616 28.04 -2.69 30.07
N HIS A 617 27.16 -3.45 29.38
CA HIS A 617 25.78 -3.05 29.07
C HIS A 617 25.00 -2.62 30.32
N LYS A 618 25.11 -3.40 31.40
CA LYS A 618 24.39 -3.15 32.66
C LYS A 618 24.90 -1.91 33.41
N SER A 619 26.20 -1.64 33.34
CA SER A 619 26.84 -0.49 34.02
C SER A 619 26.55 0.84 33.31
N VAL A 620 26.54 0.85 31.97
CA VAL A 620 26.20 2.02 31.15
C VAL A 620 24.73 2.40 31.34
N TYR A 621 23.84 1.41 31.34
CA TYR A 621 22.42 1.60 31.63
C TYR A 621 22.17 2.19 33.03
N GLY A 622 22.92 1.74 34.05
CA GLY A 622 22.83 2.26 35.41
C GLY A 622 23.28 3.72 35.55
N ALA A 623 24.35 4.11 34.85
CA ALA A 623 24.86 5.48 34.85
C ALA A 623 23.93 6.46 34.12
N MET A 624 23.34 6.03 33.00
CA MET A 624 22.36 6.82 32.25
C MET A 624 21.09 7.05 33.06
N LYS A 625 20.56 6.01 33.73
CA LYS A 625 19.37 6.11 34.59
C LYS A 625 19.51 7.16 35.71
N ASN A 626 20.66 7.19 36.40
CA ASN A 626 20.92 8.17 37.46
C ASN A 626 21.07 9.62 36.93
N LEU A 627 21.48 9.80 35.66
CA LEU A 627 21.56 11.10 35.00
C LEU A 627 20.17 11.64 34.65
N PHE A 628 19.23 10.74 34.32
CA PHE A 628 17.87 11.07 33.95
C PHE A 628 16.99 11.44 35.15
N ASP A 629 17.29 10.96 36.36
CA ASP A 629 16.54 11.24 37.59
C ASP A 629 16.86 12.59 38.26
N LEU A 630 17.72 13.43 37.67
CA LEU A 630 18.01 14.76 38.20
C LEU A 630 16.81 15.73 38.03
N PRO A 631 16.50 16.58 39.03
CA PRO A 631 15.38 17.52 38.97
C PRO A 631 15.46 18.48 37.77
N LEU A 632 14.31 18.72 37.13
CA LEU A 632 14.17 19.54 35.91
C LEU A 632 14.81 20.94 36.00
N GLU A 633 14.84 21.53 37.18
CA GLU A 633 15.39 22.88 37.42
C GLU A 633 16.92 22.94 37.25
N MET A 634 17.64 21.81 37.45
CA MET A 634 19.08 21.73 37.19
C MET A 634 19.40 21.55 35.70
N LYS A 635 18.48 20.98 34.91
CA LYS A 635 18.63 20.78 33.46
C LYS A 635 18.37 22.07 32.66
N ALA A 636 17.67 23.03 33.27
CA ALA A 636 17.16 24.23 32.58
C ALA A 636 18.11 25.45 32.54
N LYS A 637 19.27 25.44 33.23
CA LYS A 637 20.26 26.53 33.13
C LYS A 637 21.55 26.05 32.48
N ASN A 638 21.89 26.62 31.33
CA ASN A 638 23.11 26.44 30.53
C ASN A 638 24.42 26.52 31.34
N LYS A 639 24.72 25.49 32.11
CA LYS A 639 26.02 25.24 32.74
C LYS A 639 26.48 23.82 32.42
N LEU A 640 26.57 23.54 31.12
CA LEU A 640 27.05 22.29 30.56
C LEU A 640 28.43 21.90 31.14
N THR A 641 29.28 22.89 31.41
CA THR A 641 30.63 22.73 31.95
C THR A 641 30.67 22.28 33.42
N GLU A 642 29.65 22.60 34.22
CA GLU A 642 29.57 22.22 35.64
C GLU A 642 28.97 20.81 35.79
N MET A 643 28.03 20.45 34.91
CA MET A 643 27.55 19.07 34.71
C MET A 643 28.63 18.15 34.16
N GLU A 644 29.40 18.56 33.14
CA GLU A 644 30.57 17.81 32.64
C GLU A 644 31.59 17.56 33.76
N ARG A 645 31.86 18.56 34.61
CA ARG A 645 32.82 18.44 35.72
C ARG A 645 32.32 17.49 36.82
N MET A 646 31.01 17.44 37.07
CA MET A 646 30.39 16.49 38.02
C MET A 646 30.31 15.07 37.45
N VAL A 647 30.00 14.91 36.16
CA VAL A 647 30.01 13.61 35.47
C VAL A 647 31.43 13.05 35.38
N LYS A 648 32.42 13.87 35.01
CA LYS A 648 33.84 13.47 35.05
C LYS A 648 34.28 13.07 36.46
N LYS A 649 33.81 13.76 37.51
CA LYS A 649 34.13 13.46 38.91
C LYS A 649 33.43 12.19 39.43
N MET A 650 32.15 11.98 39.11
CA MET A 650 31.41 10.76 39.48
C MET A 650 31.92 9.52 38.75
N VAL A 651 32.30 9.65 37.47
CA VAL A 651 32.91 8.56 36.71
C VAL A 651 34.31 8.22 37.22
N PHE A 652 35.10 9.21 37.65
CA PHE A 652 36.42 8.98 38.27
C PHE A 652 36.36 8.43 39.70
N GLU A 653 35.38 8.83 40.52
CA GLU A 653 35.28 8.42 41.93
C GLU A 653 34.56 7.07 42.12
N SER A 654 33.79 6.60 41.13
CA SER A 654 33.01 5.35 41.23
C SER A 654 33.73 4.10 40.71
N PHE A 655 34.89 4.26 40.08
CA PHE A 655 35.66 3.15 39.51
C PHE A 655 37.06 3.14 40.12
N ASP A 656 37.31 2.13 40.95
CA ASP A 656 38.63 1.82 41.48
C ASP A 656 39.60 1.59 40.29
N LEU A 657 40.35 2.64 39.97
CA LEU A 657 41.07 2.81 38.71
C LEU A 657 42.31 1.92 38.68
N GLY A 658 42.22 0.81 37.93
CA GLY A 658 43.39 -0.02 37.67
C GLY A 658 43.37 -0.98 36.48
N LYS A 659 42.22 -1.30 35.84
CA LYS A 659 42.19 -2.44 34.90
C LYS A 659 41.72 -2.25 33.46
N HIS A 660 40.95 -1.22 33.10
CA HIS A 660 40.40 -1.12 31.72
C HIS A 660 40.40 0.32 31.17
N LEU A 661 41.58 0.94 31.05
CA LEU A 661 41.70 2.36 30.66
C LEU A 661 41.28 2.66 29.20
N ASN A 662 41.37 1.69 28.28
CA ASN A 662 41.05 1.88 26.86
C ASN A 662 39.55 1.84 26.56
N GLU A 663 38.79 0.92 27.17
CA GLU A 663 37.34 0.78 26.95
C GLU A 663 36.56 2.00 27.51
N HIS A 664 37.10 2.68 28.51
CA HIS A 664 36.49 3.86 29.13
C HIS A 664 36.65 5.17 28.32
N MET A 665 37.68 5.29 27.48
CA MET A 665 37.87 6.47 26.64
C MET A 665 36.85 6.53 25.48
N GLU A 666 36.45 5.38 24.95
CA GLU A 666 35.40 5.28 23.92
C GLU A 666 34.03 5.67 24.45
N LEU A 667 33.66 5.18 25.64
CA LEU A 667 32.37 5.47 26.26
C LEU A 667 32.20 6.97 26.62
N THR A 668 33.27 7.61 27.10
CA THR A 668 33.27 9.06 27.40
C THR A 668 33.14 9.89 26.12
N ARG A 669 33.72 9.42 25.01
CA ARG A 669 33.59 10.06 23.69
C ARG A 669 32.19 9.90 23.09
N TYR A 670 31.56 8.75 23.29
CA TYR A 670 30.22 8.44 22.82
C TYR A 670 29.13 9.29 23.51
N VAL A 671 29.23 9.46 24.83
CA VAL A 671 28.29 10.30 25.61
C VAL A 671 28.41 11.79 25.29
N LEU A 672 29.62 12.29 24.97
CA LEU A 672 29.82 13.68 24.54
C LEU A 672 29.33 13.94 23.10
N LYS A 673 29.28 12.92 22.24
CA LYS A 673 28.76 12.99 20.87
C LYS A 673 27.23 13.15 20.85
N LEU A 674 26.54 12.51 21.79
CA LEU A 674 25.06 12.58 21.94
C LEU A 674 24.55 13.96 22.41
N MET A 675 25.36 14.79 23.06
CA MET A 675 24.92 16.08 23.62
C MET A 675 25.06 17.28 22.66
N LYS A 676 25.49 17.09 21.40
CA LYS A 676 25.96 18.19 20.53
C LYS A 676 25.23 18.45 19.20
N TYR A 677 24.08 17.86 18.90
CA TYR A 677 23.34 18.19 17.68
C TYR A 677 22.21 19.22 17.89
N ARG A 678 22.37 20.39 17.26
CA ARG A 678 21.40 21.48 17.01
C ARG A 678 21.70 21.97 15.58
N ALA A 679 20.67 22.03 14.72
CA ALA A 679 20.65 22.27 13.26
C ALA A 679 21.09 23.65 12.71
N PRO A 680 21.27 23.87 11.37
CA PRO A 680 21.94 23.04 10.33
C PRO A 680 22.86 23.85 9.36
N GLU A 681 23.59 23.17 8.46
CA GLU A 681 23.85 23.58 7.06
C GLU A 681 24.04 22.31 6.19
N PRO A 682 23.78 22.37 4.87
CA PRO A 682 23.11 21.31 4.11
C PRO A 682 24.07 20.20 3.65
N ASN A 683 23.49 19.01 3.49
CA ASN A 683 24.06 17.78 2.93
C ASN A 683 24.90 16.95 3.91
N GLU A 684 24.22 16.06 4.64
CA GLU A 684 24.82 14.84 5.22
C GLU A 684 23.75 13.73 5.29
N THR A 685 23.83 12.82 4.33
CA THR A 685 23.32 11.45 4.41
C THR A 685 24.37 10.59 5.11
N ASN A 686 23.99 9.79 6.11
CA ASN A 686 24.88 8.72 6.57
C ASN A 686 24.11 7.53 7.14
N LEU A 687 24.48 6.37 6.60
CA LEU A 687 24.07 5.00 6.90
C LEU A 687 24.63 4.48 8.23
N GLY A 688 24.09 3.34 8.66
CA GLY A 688 24.78 2.37 9.52
C GLY A 688 23.97 1.07 9.60
N LEU A 689 23.97 0.18 8.60
CA LEU A 689 24.99 -0.80 8.15
C LEU A 689 25.30 -1.92 9.15
N HIS A 690 25.06 -3.15 8.71
CA HIS A 690 26.17 -4.08 8.55
C HIS A 690 26.16 -4.62 7.11
N ALA A 691 26.57 -3.79 6.16
CA ALA A 691 27.15 -4.26 4.91
C ALA A 691 28.64 -3.95 4.95
N HIS A 692 29.46 -4.90 4.53
CA HIS A 692 30.84 -4.60 4.15
C HIS A 692 30.79 -3.66 2.95
N ALA A 693 31.07 -2.37 3.17
CA ALA A 693 31.20 -1.39 2.10
C ALA A 693 32.43 -1.75 1.25
N ASP A 694 32.27 -1.82 -0.07
CA ASP A 694 33.41 -1.89 -0.97
C ASP A 694 34.07 -0.48 -1.01
N SER A 695 35.32 -0.33 -0.54
CA SER A 695 36.09 0.93 -0.57
C SER A 695 36.38 1.41 -1.99
N GLY A 696 36.62 0.48 -2.90
CA GLY A 696 37.22 0.82 -4.19
C GLY A 696 36.68 -0.06 -5.30
N ILE A 697 36.07 0.54 -6.31
CA ILE A 697 35.83 -0.12 -7.60
C ILE A 697 36.92 0.36 -8.57
N MET A 698 37.74 -0.57 -9.04
CA MET A 698 38.69 -0.32 -10.12
C MET A 698 38.04 -0.75 -11.42
N THR A 699 37.66 0.21 -12.25
CA THR A 699 36.97 -0.10 -13.50
C THR A 699 37.93 0.02 -14.68
N VAL A 700 38.12 -1.09 -15.40
CA VAL A 700 38.92 -1.15 -16.63
C VAL A 700 37.99 -1.24 -17.84
N LEU A 701 38.05 -0.24 -18.72
CA LEU A 701 37.25 -0.15 -19.93
C LEU A 701 38.05 -0.64 -21.14
N HIS A 702 37.62 -1.74 -21.76
CA HIS A 702 38.21 -2.27 -22.99
C HIS A 702 37.25 -2.07 -24.17
N GLN A 703 37.66 -1.28 -25.17
CA GLN A 703 36.97 -1.15 -26.47
C GLN A 703 37.78 -1.86 -27.56
N ASN A 704 37.10 -2.42 -28.56
CA ASN A 704 37.78 -3.08 -29.68
C ASN A 704 38.65 -2.07 -30.47
N GLU A 705 39.94 -2.38 -30.68
CA GLU A 705 40.84 -1.55 -31.50
C GLU A 705 40.47 -1.58 -33.00
N VAL A 706 40.69 -0.45 -33.67
CA VAL A 706 40.56 -0.32 -35.13
C VAL A 706 41.96 -0.22 -35.74
N GLU A 707 42.40 -1.24 -36.47
CA GLU A 707 43.50 -1.06 -37.43
C GLU A 707 42.98 -0.26 -38.63
N GLY A 708 43.35 1.02 -38.71
CA GLY A 708 43.31 1.78 -39.98
C GLY A 708 42.19 2.79 -40.21
N LEU A 709 41.50 3.27 -39.18
CA LEU A 709 40.64 4.46 -39.29
C LEU A 709 41.21 5.58 -38.42
N GLU A 710 41.89 6.54 -39.05
CA GLU A 710 41.99 7.89 -38.50
C GLU A 710 40.57 8.45 -38.39
N ILE A 711 40.00 8.43 -37.18
CA ILE A 711 38.78 9.16 -36.88
C ILE A 711 39.12 10.64 -37.10
N GLN A 712 38.61 11.23 -38.17
CA GLN A 712 38.60 12.67 -38.33
C GLN A 712 37.77 13.23 -37.17
N MET A 713 38.46 13.79 -36.17
CA MET A 713 37.85 14.59 -35.12
C MET A 713 37.29 15.86 -35.77
N GLU A 714 36.10 15.77 -36.33
CA GLU A 714 35.32 16.94 -36.73
C GLU A 714 34.67 17.53 -35.47
N ASP A 715 34.93 18.83 -35.30
CA ASP A 715 34.48 19.77 -34.28
C ASP A 715 35.07 19.61 -32.85
N GLU A 716 35.83 20.64 -32.45
CA GLU A 716 36.27 20.94 -31.09
C GLU A 716 35.05 21.27 -30.20
N GLU A 717 34.15 20.30 -29.96
CA GLU A 717 33.24 20.36 -28.82
C GLU A 717 34.10 20.41 -27.54
N GLU A 718 33.77 21.30 -26.60
CA GLU A 718 34.59 21.62 -25.42
C GLU A 718 34.77 20.39 -24.50
N TRP A 719 35.84 19.62 -24.72
CA TRP A 719 36.26 18.56 -23.79
C TRP A 719 36.63 19.19 -22.45
N LEU A 720 36.00 18.74 -21.36
CA LEU A 720 36.34 19.21 -20.03
C LEU A 720 37.71 18.65 -19.65
N LYS A 721 38.67 19.55 -19.45
CA LYS A 721 39.99 19.19 -18.93
C LYS A 721 39.92 19.10 -17.41
N LEU A 722 39.82 17.87 -16.90
CA LEU A 722 39.90 17.62 -15.47
C LEU A 722 41.23 18.11 -14.89
N PRO A 723 41.26 18.52 -13.61
CA PRO A 723 42.51 18.82 -12.93
C PRO A 723 43.38 17.56 -12.85
N THR A 724 44.56 17.62 -13.46
CA THR A 724 45.56 16.55 -13.39
C THR A 724 46.41 16.71 -12.13
N ILE A 725 46.45 15.67 -11.30
CA ILE A 725 47.20 15.62 -10.04
C ILE A 725 48.31 14.57 -10.18
N LEU A 726 49.54 14.93 -9.81
CA LEU A 726 50.71 14.06 -9.92
C LEU A 726 50.81 13.13 -8.72
N PHE A 727 50.56 11.83 -8.93
CA PHE A 727 50.66 10.78 -7.90
C PHE A 727 51.99 10.01 -7.96
N SER A 728 52.76 10.13 -9.04
CA SER A 728 54.04 9.43 -9.25
C SER A 728 55.07 9.68 -8.15
N ASP A 729 55.05 10.88 -7.56
CA ASP A 729 56.00 11.31 -6.52
C ASP A 729 55.40 11.29 -5.10
N ILE A 730 54.23 10.67 -4.91
CA ILE A 730 53.49 10.73 -3.65
C ILE A 730 53.30 9.33 -3.08
N SER A 731 53.70 9.16 -1.82
CA SER A 731 53.50 7.92 -1.06
C SER A 731 52.88 8.19 0.31
N LYS A 732 52.43 7.12 0.98
CA LYS A 732 51.94 7.20 2.37
C LYS A 732 52.97 7.77 3.36
N LYS A 733 54.27 7.74 3.02
CA LYS A 733 55.36 8.25 3.88
C LYS A 733 55.49 9.76 3.83
N ASP A 734 54.91 10.40 2.82
CA ASP A 734 54.98 11.84 2.62
C ASP A 734 53.94 12.58 3.47
N ARG A 735 53.10 11.87 4.24
CA ARG A 735 52.14 12.45 5.19
C ARG A 735 52.81 13.48 6.11
N GLY A 736 52.21 14.67 6.20
CA GLY A 736 52.74 15.80 6.96
C GLY A 736 53.88 16.58 6.29
N THR A 737 54.20 16.27 5.03
CA THR A 737 55.10 17.09 4.21
C THR A 737 54.30 18.11 3.37
N LEU A 738 54.99 19.14 2.88
CA LEU A 738 54.38 20.15 2.00
C LEU A 738 53.87 19.56 0.67
N ILE A 739 54.50 18.49 0.17
CA ILE A 739 54.10 17.81 -1.07
C ILE A 739 52.76 17.12 -0.84
N TRP A 740 52.62 16.39 0.27
CA TRP A 740 51.37 15.76 0.66
C TRP A 740 50.26 16.77 0.90
N ASP A 741 50.51 17.84 1.66
CA ASP A 741 49.48 18.86 1.91
C ASP A 741 49.05 19.58 0.63
N SER A 742 49.97 19.80 -0.32
CA SER A 742 49.65 20.39 -1.62
C SER A 742 48.78 19.46 -2.46
N ALA A 743 49.11 18.17 -2.53
CA ALA A 743 48.33 17.18 -3.27
C ALA A 743 46.97 16.91 -2.63
N LYS A 744 46.92 16.78 -1.29
CA LYS A 744 45.70 16.66 -0.52
C LYS A 744 44.71 17.78 -0.81
N ASN A 745 45.18 19.03 -0.79
CA ASN A 745 44.34 20.19 -1.11
C ASN A 745 43.85 20.18 -2.56
N GLN A 746 44.67 19.74 -3.52
CA GLN A 746 44.27 19.61 -4.92
C GLN A 746 43.22 18.51 -5.10
N VAL A 747 43.42 17.33 -4.49
CA VAL A 747 42.48 16.20 -4.51
C VAL A 747 41.15 16.62 -3.93
N PHE A 748 41.16 17.19 -2.72
CA PHE A 748 39.93 17.60 -2.04
C PHE A 748 39.17 18.66 -2.84
N LYS A 749 39.87 19.67 -3.35
CA LYS A 749 39.27 20.71 -4.18
C LYS A 749 38.68 20.14 -5.48
N ALA A 750 39.39 19.25 -6.15
CA ALA A 750 38.93 18.66 -7.41
C ALA A 750 37.69 17.78 -7.21
N LEU A 751 37.66 16.97 -6.15
CA LEU A 751 36.47 16.18 -5.81
C LEU A 751 35.27 17.09 -5.45
N GLN A 752 35.49 18.19 -4.73
CA GLN A 752 34.42 19.15 -4.42
C GLN A 752 33.88 19.91 -5.65
N GLU A 753 34.76 20.26 -6.59
CA GLU A 753 34.37 21.07 -7.76
C GLU A 753 33.82 20.22 -8.92
N TYR A 754 34.40 19.04 -9.16
CA TYR A 754 34.13 18.23 -10.36
C TYR A 754 33.68 16.80 -10.05
N GLY A 755 33.66 16.37 -8.79
CA GLY A 755 33.40 14.97 -8.41
C GLY A 755 34.51 13.98 -8.81
N CYS A 756 35.50 14.42 -9.59
CA CYS A 756 36.56 13.58 -10.12
C CYS A 756 37.82 14.39 -10.48
N PHE A 757 38.95 13.69 -10.68
CA PHE A 757 40.20 14.26 -11.16
C PHE A 757 41.03 13.24 -11.93
N GLU A 758 42.00 13.72 -12.69
CA GLU A 758 42.94 12.85 -13.40
C GLU A 758 44.20 12.62 -12.54
N ALA A 759 44.48 11.37 -12.17
CA ALA A 759 45.68 10.97 -11.45
C ALA A 759 46.77 10.53 -12.43
N SER A 760 47.85 11.31 -12.54
CA SER A 760 49.06 10.90 -13.26
C SER A 760 49.88 9.95 -12.39
N PHE A 761 49.96 8.68 -12.80
CA PHE A 761 50.58 7.62 -12.00
C PHE A 761 51.38 6.65 -12.90
N ASP A 762 52.69 6.61 -12.70
CA ASP A 762 53.65 5.79 -13.46
C ASP A 762 53.95 4.43 -12.79
N GLY A 763 53.35 4.15 -11.61
CA GLY A 763 53.52 2.90 -10.89
C GLY A 763 52.99 1.67 -11.64
N VAL A 764 52.14 1.86 -12.65
CA VAL A 764 51.73 0.81 -13.59
C VAL A 764 52.54 0.96 -14.89
N SER A 765 53.49 0.04 -15.12
CA SER A 765 54.34 0.07 -16.32
C SER A 765 53.53 -0.14 -17.61
N PRO A 766 53.99 0.39 -18.76
CA PRO A 766 53.36 0.14 -20.06
C PRO A 766 53.17 -1.36 -20.35
N ASP A 767 54.21 -2.18 -20.09
CA ASP A 767 54.17 -3.63 -20.29
C ASP A 767 53.07 -4.32 -19.45
N LEU A 768 52.85 -3.85 -18.21
CA LEU A 768 51.81 -4.40 -17.34
C LEU A 768 50.41 -4.03 -17.85
N ARG A 769 50.22 -2.81 -18.37
CA ARG A 769 48.94 -2.39 -18.96
C ARG A 769 48.61 -3.17 -20.22
N GLU A 770 49.59 -3.35 -21.10
CA GLU A 770 49.45 -4.16 -22.30
C GLU A 770 49.10 -5.62 -21.94
N SER A 771 49.78 -6.18 -20.93
CA SER A 771 49.48 -7.53 -20.43
C SER A 771 48.06 -7.66 -19.86
N VAL A 772 47.57 -6.65 -19.12
CA VAL A 772 46.20 -6.62 -18.59
C VAL A 772 45.19 -6.57 -19.74
N PHE A 773 45.30 -5.62 -20.68
CA PHE A 773 44.34 -5.52 -21.79
C PHE A 773 44.38 -6.74 -22.71
N ALA A 774 45.55 -7.33 -22.96
CA ALA A 774 45.67 -8.61 -23.68
C ALA A 774 44.95 -9.76 -22.94
N SER A 775 45.01 -9.77 -21.61
CA SER A 775 44.33 -10.75 -20.77
C SER A 775 42.81 -10.52 -20.73
N LEU A 776 42.36 -9.27 -20.71
CA LEU A 776 40.94 -8.91 -20.79
C LEU A 776 40.33 -9.27 -22.15
N LYS A 777 41.08 -9.10 -23.24
CA LYS A 777 40.66 -9.58 -24.56
C LYS A 777 40.39 -11.08 -24.56
N GLN A 778 41.31 -11.88 -24.01
CA GLN A 778 41.12 -13.32 -23.86
C GLN A 778 39.92 -13.67 -22.98
N LEU A 779 39.69 -12.92 -21.89
CA LEU A 779 38.54 -13.09 -21.01
C LEU A 779 37.22 -12.87 -21.74
N PHE A 780 37.09 -11.77 -22.47
CA PHE A 780 35.85 -11.45 -23.18
C PHE A 780 35.60 -12.29 -24.42
N ASP A 781 36.65 -12.91 -24.99
CA ASP A 781 36.55 -13.88 -26.09
C ASP A 781 36.11 -15.29 -25.62
N LEU A 782 36.00 -15.52 -24.30
CA LEU A 782 35.45 -16.77 -23.78
C LEU A 782 33.96 -16.93 -24.18
N PRO A 783 33.49 -18.18 -24.35
CA PRO A 783 32.07 -18.45 -24.57
C PRO A 783 31.20 -17.81 -23.50
N LEU A 784 30.01 -17.35 -23.89
CA LEU A 784 29.04 -16.75 -22.98
C LEU A 784 28.76 -17.67 -21.78
N GLU A 785 28.58 -18.96 -22.04
CA GLU A 785 28.32 -19.99 -21.03
C GLU A 785 29.42 -20.08 -19.98
N THR A 786 30.65 -19.67 -20.31
CA THR A 786 31.76 -19.58 -19.37
C THR A 786 31.67 -18.29 -18.57
N LYS A 787 31.43 -17.15 -19.23
CA LYS A 787 31.36 -15.82 -18.59
C LYS A 787 30.22 -15.73 -17.56
N VAL A 788 29.05 -16.30 -17.85
CA VAL A 788 27.90 -16.33 -16.92
C VAL A 788 28.12 -17.18 -15.67
N ARG A 789 29.21 -17.97 -15.60
CA ARG A 789 29.58 -18.72 -14.38
C ARG A 789 30.17 -17.82 -13.30
N ASN A 790 30.50 -16.57 -13.61
CA ASN A 790 30.90 -15.58 -12.61
C ASN A 790 29.68 -15.13 -11.79
N VAL A 791 29.38 -15.88 -10.72
CA VAL A 791 28.24 -15.63 -9.82
C VAL A 791 28.75 -15.42 -8.39
N PRO A 792 29.31 -14.24 -8.07
CA PRO A 792 29.73 -13.90 -6.71
C PRO A 792 28.53 -13.68 -5.80
N ASP A 793 28.80 -13.63 -4.50
CA ASP A 793 27.76 -13.54 -3.46
C ASP A 793 27.13 -12.13 -3.38
N LYS A 794 27.80 -11.11 -3.93
CA LYS A 794 27.29 -9.72 -4.02
C LYS A 794 26.65 -9.43 -5.39
N ILE A 795 25.47 -8.80 -5.36
CA ILE A 795 24.74 -8.36 -6.56
C ILE A 795 25.60 -7.37 -7.35
N PHE A 796 25.59 -7.47 -8.69
CA PHE A 796 26.44 -6.72 -9.63
C PHE A 796 27.91 -7.11 -9.68
N ASN A 797 28.46 -7.94 -8.78
CA ASN A 797 29.88 -8.33 -8.85
C ASN A 797 30.14 -9.43 -9.91
N GLY A 798 29.09 -10.00 -10.50
CA GLY A 798 29.16 -11.09 -11.49
C GLY A 798 29.29 -10.64 -12.94
N TYR A 799 28.92 -11.52 -13.86
CA TYR A 799 28.74 -11.17 -15.28
C TYR A 799 27.48 -10.33 -15.49
N ILE A 800 27.59 -9.27 -16.28
CA ILE A 800 26.48 -8.42 -16.72
C ILE A 800 26.57 -8.30 -18.25
N GLY A 801 25.47 -8.59 -18.97
CA GLY A 801 25.40 -8.49 -20.43
C GLY A 801 24.13 -9.16 -20.98
N LEU A 802 23.79 -8.89 -22.25
CA LEU A 802 22.65 -9.44 -23.01
C LEU A 802 21.24 -8.90 -22.69
N ALA A 803 21.16 -7.73 -22.07
CA ALA A 803 19.91 -6.98 -22.01
C ALA A 803 19.63 -6.34 -23.39
N GLU A 804 18.37 -6.33 -23.84
CA GLU A 804 17.97 -5.62 -25.08
C GLU A 804 18.22 -4.10 -24.96
N GLU A 805 18.31 -3.61 -23.72
CA GLU A 805 18.46 -2.22 -23.31
C GLU A 805 19.91 -1.70 -23.35
N VAL A 806 20.91 -2.57 -23.25
CA VAL A 806 22.35 -2.23 -23.38
C VAL A 806 23.07 -3.20 -24.34
N PRO A 807 22.65 -3.26 -25.61
CA PRO A 807 23.05 -4.30 -26.57
C PRO A 807 24.54 -4.22 -26.96
N ILE A 808 25.24 -3.18 -26.50
CA ILE A 808 26.65 -2.94 -26.81
C ILE A 808 27.59 -3.20 -25.64
N TYR A 809 27.10 -3.60 -24.46
CA TYR A 809 27.88 -3.67 -23.22
C TYR A 809 27.90 -5.06 -22.60
N GLU A 810 29.08 -5.46 -22.10
CA GLU A 810 29.22 -6.57 -21.16
C GLU A 810 30.28 -6.27 -20.10
N SER A 811 30.13 -6.81 -18.89
CA SER A 811 31.09 -6.64 -17.80
C SER A 811 31.20 -7.84 -16.86
N LEU A 812 32.31 -7.89 -16.12
CA LEU A 812 32.64 -8.91 -15.13
C LEU A 812 33.28 -8.24 -13.91
N GLY A 813 32.84 -8.58 -12.70
CA GLY A 813 33.57 -8.24 -11.48
C GLY A 813 34.55 -9.34 -11.07
N ILE A 814 35.70 -8.93 -10.51
CA ILE A 814 36.82 -9.75 -10.08
C ILE A 814 37.21 -9.29 -8.67
N GLU A 815 36.85 -10.08 -7.66
CA GLU A 815 37.24 -9.86 -6.25
C GLU A 815 38.61 -10.49 -5.96
N ASP A 816 38.77 -11.75 -6.34
CA ASP A 816 40.02 -12.50 -6.22
C ASP A 816 40.43 -13.05 -7.60
N PRO A 817 41.54 -12.58 -8.19
CA PRO A 817 41.97 -13.03 -9.51
C PRO A 817 42.26 -14.53 -9.63
N GLU A 818 42.67 -15.20 -8.55
CA GLU A 818 42.97 -16.64 -8.55
C GLU A 818 41.68 -17.46 -8.55
N ILE A 819 40.73 -17.12 -7.67
CA ILE A 819 39.40 -17.74 -7.65
C ILE A 819 38.68 -17.49 -9.00
N PHE A 820 38.69 -16.25 -9.48
CA PHE A 820 38.08 -15.87 -10.74
C PHE A 820 38.68 -16.63 -11.93
N SER A 821 40.00 -16.77 -11.98
CA SER A 821 40.69 -17.49 -13.05
C SER A 821 40.29 -18.96 -13.12
N ASN A 822 40.12 -19.62 -11.96
CA ASN A 822 39.66 -21.01 -11.90
C ASN A 822 38.21 -21.20 -12.39
N ILE A 823 37.38 -20.16 -12.30
CA ILE A 823 36.00 -20.18 -12.82
C ILE A 823 36.02 -20.05 -14.36
N MET A 824 36.83 -19.11 -14.87
CA MET A 824 36.90 -18.78 -16.30
C MET A 824 37.70 -19.80 -17.12
N TRP A 825 38.80 -20.33 -16.56
CA TRP A 825 39.68 -21.30 -17.20
C TRP A 825 39.82 -22.53 -16.30
N PRO A 826 39.19 -23.66 -16.65
CA PRO A 826 39.24 -24.88 -15.82
C PRO A 826 40.64 -25.45 -15.57
N ASP A 827 41.60 -25.18 -16.48
CA ASP A 827 43.02 -25.54 -16.32
C ASP A 827 43.87 -24.43 -15.67
N GLY A 828 43.22 -23.33 -15.27
CA GLY A 828 43.83 -22.10 -14.74
C GLY A 828 44.43 -21.19 -15.83
N ASN A 829 44.49 -19.88 -15.56
CA ASN A 829 45.20 -18.91 -16.38
C ASN A 829 46.17 -18.10 -15.50
N ARG A 830 47.41 -18.59 -15.39
CA ARG A 830 48.43 -17.98 -14.52
C ARG A 830 48.84 -16.58 -14.97
N GLN A 831 48.93 -16.37 -16.29
CA GLN A 831 49.28 -15.06 -16.85
C GLN A 831 48.22 -14.01 -16.51
N PHE A 832 46.93 -14.37 -16.59
CA PHE A 832 45.83 -13.51 -16.16
C PHE A 832 45.94 -13.19 -14.67
N CYS A 833 46.12 -14.21 -13.81
CA CYS A 833 46.24 -14.01 -12.36
C CYS A 833 47.39 -13.07 -12.02
N ASP A 834 48.59 -13.36 -12.53
CA ASP A 834 49.81 -12.58 -12.23
C ASP A 834 49.65 -11.12 -12.69
N SER A 835 49.08 -10.90 -13.88
CA SER A 835 48.86 -9.56 -14.43
C SER A 835 47.82 -8.78 -13.64
N MET A 836 46.66 -9.40 -13.34
CA MET A 836 45.59 -8.75 -12.58
C MET A 836 46.02 -8.46 -11.14
N GLN A 837 46.70 -9.39 -10.47
CA GLN A 837 47.20 -9.18 -9.10
C GLN A 837 48.22 -8.03 -9.03
N ALA A 838 49.18 -7.99 -9.96
CA ALA A 838 50.15 -6.92 -10.03
C ALA A 838 49.48 -5.56 -10.30
N TYR A 839 48.49 -5.55 -11.20
CA TYR A 839 47.75 -4.35 -11.57
C TYR A 839 46.88 -3.81 -10.42
N THR A 840 46.04 -4.65 -9.81
CA THR A 840 45.17 -4.26 -8.68
C THR A 840 46.00 -3.74 -7.51
N LYS A 841 47.12 -4.38 -7.19
CA LYS A 841 48.00 -3.95 -6.10
C LYS A 841 48.48 -2.51 -6.25
N MET A 842 48.83 -2.09 -7.47
CA MET A 842 49.29 -0.72 -7.73
C MET A 842 48.15 0.30 -7.62
N LEU A 843 46.95 -0.05 -8.07
CA LEU A 843 45.80 0.82 -7.95
C LEU A 843 45.27 0.92 -6.51
N THR A 844 45.43 -0.13 -5.71
CA THR A 844 45.05 -0.10 -4.29
C THR A 844 45.88 0.94 -3.54
N GLU A 845 47.15 1.12 -3.90
CA GLU A 845 47.99 2.15 -3.29
C GLU A 845 47.47 3.57 -3.60
N VAL A 846 47.01 3.80 -4.83
CA VAL A 846 46.39 5.08 -5.22
C VAL A 846 45.07 5.30 -4.47
N ASP A 847 44.20 4.29 -4.43
CA ASP A 847 42.94 4.33 -3.66
C ASP A 847 43.18 4.72 -2.20
N GLU A 848 44.08 4.01 -1.52
CA GLU A 848 44.39 4.27 -0.11
C GLU A 848 44.93 5.69 0.09
N ILE A 849 45.82 6.18 -0.78
CA ILE A 849 46.34 7.55 -0.72
C ILE A 849 45.21 8.57 -0.86
N VAL A 850 44.32 8.40 -1.84
CA VAL A 850 43.18 9.30 -2.07
C VAL A 850 42.26 9.32 -0.86
N ARG A 851 41.88 8.15 -0.33
CA ARG A 851 41.02 8.05 0.86
C ARG A 851 41.68 8.67 2.09
N MET A 852 42.99 8.47 2.30
CA MET A 852 43.72 9.15 3.37
C MET A 852 43.70 10.67 3.22
N MET A 853 43.95 11.18 2.01
CA MET A 853 43.96 12.62 1.74
C MET A 853 42.60 13.26 2.03
N VAL A 854 41.51 12.59 1.65
CA VAL A 854 40.17 13.14 1.91
C VAL A 854 39.81 13.07 3.39
N LEU A 855 40.06 11.94 4.06
CA LEU A 855 39.80 11.84 5.51
C LEU A 855 40.59 12.89 6.31
N GLU A 856 41.83 13.18 5.91
CA GLU A 856 42.60 14.30 6.48
C GLU A 856 41.98 15.67 6.17
N SER A 857 41.55 15.92 4.94
CA SER A 857 40.90 17.20 4.58
C SER A 857 39.60 17.43 5.35
N LEU A 858 38.90 16.36 5.73
CA LEU A 858 37.68 16.39 6.54
C LEU A 858 37.94 16.39 8.06
N ASN A 859 39.21 16.35 8.50
CA ASN A 859 39.61 16.22 9.91
C ASN A 859 39.06 14.94 10.59
N LEU A 860 39.03 13.84 9.83
CA LEU A 860 38.56 12.52 10.25
C LEU A 860 39.68 11.49 10.44
N GLU A 861 40.93 11.94 10.66
CA GLU A 861 42.11 11.06 10.73
C GLU A 861 42.04 10.03 11.85
N LYS A 862 41.26 10.31 12.90
CA LYS A 862 41.01 9.39 14.01
C LYS A 862 40.22 8.14 13.62
N HIS A 863 39.54 8.15 12.46
CA HIS A 863 38.77 7.02 11.92
C HIS A 863 39.50 6.35 10.74
N MET A 864 40.76 6.74 10.47
CA MET A 864 41.52 6.24 9.33
C MET A 864 41.70 4.73 9.35
N ASP A 865 42.17 4.19 10.48
CA ASP A 865 42.49 2.76 10.59
C ASP A 865 41.21 1.91 10.47
N GLU A 866 40.14 2.33 11.14
CA GLU A 866 38.80 1.72 11.06
C GLU A 866 38.24 1.76 9.63
N HIS A 867 38.35 2.91 8.95
CA HIS A 867 37.92 3.05 7.55
C HIS A 867 38.74 2.18 6.60
N MET A 868 40.04 2.01 6.84
CA MET A 868 40.87 1.15 5.99
C MET A 868 40.57 -0.34 6.22
N GLU A 869 40.31 -0.75 7.47
CA GLU A 869 40.02 -2.15 7.82
C GLU A 869 38.63 -2.63 7.37
N LEU A 870 37.63 -1.75 7.36
CA LEU A 870 36.23 -2.11 7.07
C LEU A 870 35.87 -2.16 5.58
N THR A 871 36.85 -1.95 4.70
CA THR A 871 36.57 -1.71 3.29
C THR A 871 37.24 -2.71 2.34
N SER A 872 36.49 -3.21 1.35
CA SER A 872 36.95 -4.18 0.35
C SER A 872 37.06 -3.60 -1.06
N SER A 873 37.95 -4.11 -1.91
CA SER A 873 38.09 -3.63 -3.29
C SER A 873 37.51 -4.64 -4.29
N LEU A 874 36.93 -4.13 -5.38
CA LEU A 874 36.43 -4.89 -6.51
C LEU A 874 37.07 -4.36 -7.79
N VAL A 875 37.56 -5.25 -8.66
CA VAL A 875 37.92 -4.87 -10.03
C VAL A 875 36.75 -5.17 -10.95
N ARG A 876 36.27 -4.17 -11.69
CA ARG A 876 35.25 -4.34 -12.73
C ARG A 876 35.89 -4.18 -14.09
N VAL A 877 35.65 -5.13 -14.99
CA VAL A 877 36.13 -5.04 -16.37
C VAL A 877 34.93 -4.91 -17.29
N ASN A 878 34.94 -3.92 -18.17
CA ASN A 878 33.85 -3.61 -19.09
C ASN A 878 34.34 -3.74 -20.53
N LYS A 879 33.49 -4.29 -21.40
CA LYS A 879 33.69 -4.31 -22.84
C LYS A 879 32.50 -3.69 -23.57
N TYR A 880 32.82 -2.84 -24.54
CA TYR A 880 31.82 -2.26 -25.45
C TYR A 880 32.04 -2.75 -26.88
N ARG A 881 30.96 -3.10 -27.60
CA ARG A 881 31.04 -3.29 -29.07
C ARG A 881 31.10 -1.93 -29.75
N MET A 882 31.62 -1.93 -30.98
CA MET A 882 31.59 -0.75 -31.83
C MET A 882 30.13 -0.46 -32.24
N PRO A 883 29.66 0.78 -32.08
CA PRO A 883 28.39 1.21 -32.67
C PRO A 883 28.47 1.12 -34.19
N GLU A 884 27.40 0.69 -34.85
CA GLU A 884 27.25 0.76 -36.30
C GLU A 884 27.14 2.22 -36.77
N LYS A 885 27.33 2.44 -38.07
CA LYS A 885 27.21 3.78 -38.63
C LYS A 885 25.77 4.27 -38.43
N ASP A 886 25.61 5.44 -37.81
CA ASP A 886 24.32 6.05 -37.43
C ASP A 886 23.62 5.40 -36.21
N GLU A 887 24.31 4.56 -35.44
CA GLU A 887 23.84 4.02 -34.16
C GLU A 887 24.14 4.99 -33.00
N SER A 888 23.13 5.30 -32.20
CA SER A 888 23.24 6.18 -31.02
C SER A 888 22.99 5.44 -29.70
N ASP A 889 23.24 4.13 -29.69
CA ASP A 889 22.93 3.28 -28.54
C ASP A 889 23.90 3.59 -27.39
N MET A 890 23.33 3.87 -26.21
CA MET A 890 24.08 4.08 -24.98
C MET A 890 24.61 2.73 -24.49
N GLY A 891 25.91 2.64 -24.21
CA GLY A 891 26.50 1.39 -23.72
C GLY A 891 26.13 1.06 -22.29
N LEU A 892 26.15 2.04 -21.42
CA LEU A 892 25.69 1.89 -20.04
C LEU A 892 24.91 3.16 -19.69
N LEU A 893 23.75 3.01 -19.05
CA LEU A 893 22.93 4.15 -18.64
C LEU A 893 23.68 5.02 -17.62
N SER A 894 23.33 6.31 -17.56
CA SER A 894 23.86 7.23 -16.55
C SER A 894 23.61 6.70 -15.14
N HIS A 895 24.64 6.61 -14.32
CA HIS A 895 24.58 6.11 -12.95
C HIS A 895 25.64 6.80 -12.08
N ALA A 896 25.53 6.62 -10.77
CA ALA A 896 26.58 6.93 -9.82
C ALA A 896 27.11 5.65 -9.18
N ASP A 897 28.41 5.65 -8.92
CA ASP A 897 29.14 4.51 -8.36
C ASP A 897 28.91 4.44 -6.85
N LYS A 898 28.44 3.30 -6.32
CA LYS A 898 28.02 3.20 -4.91
C LYS A 898 29.16 3.15 -3.89
N ASN A 899 30.39 2.98 -4.33
CA ASN A 899 31.60 2.84 -3.49
C ASN A 899 32.12 4.19 -2.98
N VAL A 900 33.24 4.15 -2.25
CA VAL A 900 33.89 5.35 -1.67
C VAL A 900 34.71 6.08 -2.74
N VAL A 901 35.59 5.36 -3.46
CA VAL A 901 36.41 5.91 -4.55
C VAL A 901 36.42 4.96 -5.75
N THR A 902 36.18 5.47 -6.95
CA THR A 902 36.35 4.71 -8.20
C THR A 902 37.63 5.14 -8.90
N ILE A 903 38.39 4.17 -9.42
CA ILE A 903 39.55 4.44 -10.29
C ILE A 903 39.27 3.85 -11.67
N LEU A 904 39.13 4.72 -12.68
CA LEU A 904 38.87 4.35 -14.07
C LEU A 904 40.16 4.32 -14.91
N HIS A 905 40.26 3.31 -15.77
CA HIS A 905 41.29 3.20 -16.81
C HIS A 905 40.66 2.74 -18.13
N GLN A 906 40.97 3.39 -19.26
CA GLN A 906 40.40 3.06 -20.57
C GLN A 906 41.48 2.81 -21.64
N ASN A 907 41.15 2.03 -22.68
CA ASN A 907 42.05 1.73 -23.80
C ASN A 907 42.10 2.85 -24.88
N GLU A 908 42.40 4.09 -24.48
CA GLU A 908 42.57 5.29 -25.35
C GLU A 908 41.42 5.67 -26.31
N VAL A 909 40.33 4.91 -26.34
CA VAL A 909 39.09 5.25 -27.07
C VAL A 909 38.18 6.04 -26.13
N GLY A 910 37.74 7.22 -26.59
CA GLY A 910 36.88 8.11 -25.80
C GLY A 910 35.43 7.65 -25.74
N GLY A 911 34.83 7.71 -24.55
CA GLY A 911 33.42 7.38 -24.36
C GLY A 911 32.87 7.67 -22.95
N LEU A 912 33.69 8.21 -22.04
CA LEU A 912 33.25 8.61 -20.71
C LEU A 912 32.66 10.02 -20.76
N GLU A 913 31.41 10.14 -20.33
CA GLU A 913 30.78 11.42 -20.00
C GLU A 913 30.53 11.49 -18.50
N VAL A 914 30.81 12.64 -17.90
CA VAL A 914 30.59 12.90 -16.47
C VAL A 914 29.68 14.11 -16.35
N GLN A 915 28.64 13.99 -15.52
CA GLN A 915 27.76 15.09 -15.16
C GLN A 915 28.37 15.88 -14.00
N THR A 916 28.49 17.19 -14.12
CA THR A 916 28.94 18.06 -13.03
C THR A 916 27.81 18.33 -12.04
N LYS A 917 28.15 18.94 -10.90
CA LYS A 917 27.18 19.42 -9.90
C LYS A 917 26.13 20.40 -10.45
N ASP A 918 26.40 21.04 -11.58
CA ASP A 918 25.50 21.99 -12.24
C ASP A 918 24.63 21.29 -13.31
N GLU A 919 24.54 19.95 -13.26
CA GLU A 919 23.77 19.06 -14.15
C GLU A 919 24.23 19.04 -15.62
N GLU A 920 25.39 19.62 -15.92
CA GLU A 920 25.98 19.65 -17.27
C GLU A 920 26.85 18.42 -17.56
N TRP A 921 26.64 17.79 -18.71
CA TRP A 921 27.39 16.62 -19.17
C TRP A 921 28.64 17.02 -19.96
N PHE A 922 29.79 16.45 -19.60
CA PHE A 922 31.05 16.68 -20.31
C PHE A 922 31.76 15.39 -20.68
N LYS A 923 32.30 15.36 -21.90
CA LYS A 923 33.21 14.31 -22.36
C LYS A 923 34.57 14.45 -21.67
N VAL A 924 35.04 13.37 -21.06
CA VAL A 924 36.33 13.33 -20.36
C VAL A 924 37.42 12.73 -21.26
N LYS A 925 38.52 13.48 -21.44
CA LYS A 925 39.70 13.00 -22.16
C LYS A 925 40.66 12.34 -21.19
N PHE A 926 41.06 11.10 -21.47
CA PHE A 926 42.12 10.44 -20.72
C PHE A 926 43.48 10.79 -21.33
N SER A 927 44.42 11.20 -20.50
CA SER A 927 45.82 11.30 -20.91
C SER A 927 46.48 9.92 -20.91
N PRO A 928 47.47 9.68 -21.78
CA PRO A 928 48.29 8.49 -21.69
C PRO A 928 48.96 8.42 -20.32
N ASN A 929 48.90 7.26 -19.67
CA ASN A 929 49.46 7.03 -18.33
C ASN A 929 48.75 7.72 -17.15
N SER A 930 47.49 8.11 -17.31
CA SER A 930 46.66 8.58 -16.21
C SER A 930 45.48 7.66 -15.92
N PHE A 931 44.90 7.87 -14.74
CA PHE A 931 43.68 7.24 -14.28
C PHE A 931 42.69 8.35 -13.92
N VAL A 932 41.40 8.15 -14.16
CA VAL A 932 40.39 9.08 -13.64
C VAL A 932 39.92 8.55 -12.29
N VAL A 933 40.09 9.36 -11.25
CA VAL A 933 39.64 9.05 -9.90
C VAL A 933 38.34 9.81 -9.65
N MET A 934 37.30 9.09 -9.24
CA MET A 934 35.96 9.63 -9.01
C MET A 934 35.52 9.36 -7.58
N ALA A 935 34.83 10.32 -6.96
CA ALA A 935 34.11 10.07 -5.72
C ALA A 935 32.84 9.26 -6.03
N GLY A 936 32.62 8.18 -5.29
CA GLY A 936 31.36 7.45 -5.35
C GLY A 936 30.34 7.97 -4.33
N GLU A 937 29.11 7.49 -4.39
CA GLU A 937 27.97 7.90 -3.56
C GLU A 937 28.24 7.71 -2.07
N SER A 938 28.98 6.67 -1.66
CA SER A 938 29.29 6.46 -0.23
C SER A 938 30.19 7.56 0.36
N PHE A 939 30.74 8.43 -0.49
CA PHE A 939 31.57 9.55 -0.11
C PHE A 939 30.82 10.88 0.00
N ASN A 940 29.65 10.99 -0.65
CA ASN A 940 28.72 12.12 -0.58
C ASN A 940 27.77 11.96 0.61
#